data_AF-A0A8K0W6U2-F1
#
_entry.id   AF-A0A8K0W6U2-F1
#
_cell.length_a   1.000
_cell.length_b   1.000
_cell.length_c   1.000
_cell.angle_alpha   90.00
_cell.angle_beta   90.00
_cell.angle_gamma   90.00
#
_symmetry.space_group_name_H-M   'P 1'
#
loop_
_entity.id
_entity.type
_entity.pdbx_description
1 polymer ?
#
loop_
_entity_poly.entity_id
_entity_poly.type
_entity_poly.pdbx_seq_one_letter_code
_entity_poly.pdbx_strand_id
1 'polypeptide(L)'
;MDARNARIFRWLDTKGHGFLPNEDISTDDERAVTNNSASLPDGGDDGNASIVSDLTTGGILPESKDILIPKQMEMDMVFQKGQDLWSRLVALARSLPPASLSAGLNDPSITLKDVPALPERLSKRGTLYGRPYWHISAIPTDHNGGELEKDFNLQYVNGTRKEILLSYSKPVECRVSPQVTISNGNSSTAFHNGPYPPGLLLLTLCWSYIFSVRFWELQGKQVVYTSHTLQPQPKRSVHNRSPNLVDIHIGASASERLTRWISALLAPKLGWSVQQGGFAPWTAFCSGGAEFAIITDKLPISTPNCIPPSSDEAVELLVELCCLYGFESDQSHNHRPDRFSPILAAFVAVLALPFYRSLELQPQFLAPTLRLNPTKRPPDSVKQYAADLRYYMTLSISPRSVGSIIWSIFWHPSVKCNVVSHWLGSILHVLRPLIDRGSFDTIAKAFALYRPRVGLWWLGIFLLGSPRISDFIVRYLEKLEERYGYGTMALPDTTVSSWIGSPQSFLDERTSHAYTGLEDLVSNTDLLRCRYNFRLQDTSSGLLSWQPFGDVQKTEIEPDIWPWLECCPTRIYQHWVWYVKSAKNEKRLVRQEIQQGFRKDSGRFVGEVADCLDVMPLDGVVVERSPNVDLEPSREATLRMIAYCMEEMSGDRDAGISTFPGVKTHPWLKGWRGLEA
;
A
#
# COMPACT_ATOMS: atom_id res chain seq x y z
N MET A 1 -6.11 13.00 -42.39
CA MET A 1 -6.65 14.21 -41.74
C MET A 1 -7.93 14.71 -42.41
N ASP A 2 -8.00 14.81 -43.75
CA ASP A 2 -9.19 15.38 -44.43
C ASP A 2 -10.48 14.55 -44.26
N ALA A 3 -10.39 13.22 -44.22
CA ALA A 3 -11.53 12.35 -43.92
C ALA A 3 -12.01 12.46 -42.45
N ARG A 4 -11.11 12.83 -41.52
CA ARG A 4 -11.40 13.08 -40.09
C ARG A 4 -12.11 14.44 -39.94
N ASN A 5 -11.64 15.47 -40.62
CA ASN A 5 -12.29 16.79 -40.66
C ASN A 5 -13.68 16.71 -41.30
N ALA A 6 -13.86 15.94 -42.38
CA ALA A 6 -15.18 15.73 -43.00
C ALA A 6 -16.18 14.98 -42.08
N ARG A 7 -15.68 14.09 -41.21
CA ARG A 7 -16.49 13.42 -40.17
C ARG A 7 -16.90 14.38 -39.06
N ILE A 8 -16.01 15.28 -38.65
CA ILE A 8 -16.26 16.31 -37.62
C ILE A 8 -17.28 17.35 -38.12
N PHE A 9 -17.19 17.79 -39.38
CA PHE A 9 -18.19 18.68 -39.97
C PHE A 9 -19.57 18.01 -40.08
N ARG A 10 -19.63 16.71 -40.39
CA ARG A 10 -20.90 15.95 -40.40
C ARG A 10 -21.47 15.73 -38.99
N TRP A 11 -20.61 15.71 -37.96
CA TRP A 11 -21.00 15.60 -36.55
C TRP A 11 -21.60 16.90 -36.00
N LEU A 12 -21.03 18.06 -36.36
CA LEU A 12 -21.57 19.38 -36.01
C LEU A 12 -22.97 19.63 -36.62
N ASP A 13 -23.25 19.03 -37.77
CA ASP A 13 -24.46 19.28 -38.56
C ASP A 13 -25.67 18.42 -38.14
N THR A 14 -25.45 17.30 -37.44
CA THR A 14 -26.52 16.29 -37.24
C THR A 14 -27.22 16.29 -35.88
N LYS A 15 -26.75 17.05 -34.87
CA LYS A 15 -27.41 17.30 -33.55
C LYS A 15 -28.42 16.21 -33.11
N GLY A 16 -28.02 14.94 -33.11
CA GLY A 16 -28.92 13.79 -32.97
C GLY A 16 -28.34 12.70 -32.06
N HIS A 17 -29.09 12.38 -31.02
CA HIS A 17 -28.74 11.67 -29.78
C HIS A 17 -28.23 10.22 -29.86
N GLY A 18 -27.59 9.79 -28.75
CA GLY A 18 -27.95 8.53 -28.08
C GLY A 18 -26.78 7.65 -27.63
N PHE A 19 -26.16 7.94 -26.47
CA PHE A 19 -25.48 6.87 -25.72
C PHE A 19 -26.54 6.05 -25.00
N LEU A 20 -26.84 4.86 -25.54
CA LEU A 20 -27.57 3.82 -24.82
C LEU A 20 -26.71 3.35 -23.63
N PRO A 21 -27.29 3.18 -22.43
CA PRO A 21 -26.61 2.48 -21.36
C PRO A 21 -26.58 0.98 -21.73
N ASN A 22 -25.39 0.37 -21.75
CA ASN A 22 -25.30 -1.08 -21.85
C ASN A 22 -25.94 -1.70 -20.59
N GLU A 23 -27.10 -2.32 -20.81
CA GLU A 23 -27.78 -3.19 -19.86
C GLU A 23 -26.92 -4.44 -19.55
N ASP A 24 -27.10 -4.91 -18.32
CA ASP A 24 -26.55 -6.14 -17.77
C ASP A 24 -26.76 -7.34 -18.71
N ILE A 25 -25.68 -7.96 -19.16
CA ILE A 25 -25.73 -9.36 -19.61
C ILE A 25 -25.09 -10.21 -18.50
N SER A 26 -25.97 -10.85 -17.74
CA SER A 26 -25.64 -12.03 -16.94
C SER A 26 -25.26 -13.17 -17.87
N THR A 27 -24.09 -13.75 -17.66
CA THR A 27 -23.79 -15.12 -18.12
C THR A 27 -23.45 -15.97 -16.90
N ASP A 28 -24.49 -16.60 -16.36
CA ASP A 28 -24.36 -17.95 -15.83
C ASP A 28 -23.96 -18.84 -17.00
N ASP A 29 -22.80 -19.50 -16.91
CA ASP A 29 -22.66 -20.84 -17.47
C ASP A 29 -21.52 -21.60 -16.77
N GLU A 30 -21.95 -22.56 -15.95
CA GLU A 30 -21.17 -23.71 -15.55
C GLU A 30 -20.80 -24.52 -16.80
N ARG A 31 -19.53 -24.94 -16.94
CA ARG A 31 -19.21 -26.36 -17.18
C ARG A 31 -17.72 -26.69 -17.19
N ALA A 32 -17.44 -27.75 -16.42
CA ALA A 32 -16.56 -28.87 -16.74
C ALA A 32 -15.05 -28.64 -16.87
N VAL A 33 -14.39 -28.86 -15.74
CA VAL A 33 -13.02 -29.36 -15.65
C VAL A 33 -12.95 -30.75 -16.30
N THR A 34 -12.11 -30.90 -17.33
CA THR A 34 -11.56 -32.21 -17.72
C THR A 34 -10.05 -32.11 -17.78
N ASN A 35 -9.41 -32.88 -16.89
CA ASN A 35 -8.01 -33.25 -16.94
C ASN A 35 -7.66 -33.86 -18.30
N ASN A 36 -6.53 -33.45 -18.88
CA ASN A 36 -5.74 -34.34 -19.71
C ASN A 36 -4.25 -33.97 -19.60
N SER A 37 -3.54 -34.88 -18.95
CA SER A 37 -2.10 -35.08 -19.02
C SER A 37 -1.67 -35.38 -20.45
N ALA A 38 -0.66 -34.68 -20.96
CA ALA A 38 0.10 -35.12 -22.12
C ALA A 38 1.58 -34.83 -21.90
N SER A 39 2.33 -35.93 -21.91
CA SER A 39 3.76 -36.12 -21.85
C SER A 39 4.56 -35.32 -22.89
N LEU A 40 5.68 -34.75 -22.45
CA LEU A 40 6.78 -34.26 -23.29
C LEU A 40 7.59 -35.44 -23.83
N PRO A 41 8.00 -35.44 -25.12
CA PRO A 41 9.15 -36.20 -25.56
C PRO A 41 10.42 -35.35 -25.50
N ASP A 42 11.42 -36.01 -24.95
CA ASP A 42 12.84 -35.74 -24.99
C ASP A 42 13.37 -35.73 -26.45
N GLY A 43 14.42 -34.95 -26.70
CA GLY A 43 15.02 -34.80 -28.02
C GLY A 43 15.98 -33.62 -28.08
N GLY A 44 17.19 -33.83 -27.56
CA GLY A 44 18.32 -32.94 -27.80
C GLY A 44 18.81 -33.01 -29.24
N ASP A 45 19.30 -31.89 -29.75
CA ASP A 45 20.42 -31.89 -30.68
C ASP A 45 21.23 -30.59 -30.52
N ASP A 46 22.53 -30.76 -30.58
CA ASP A 46 23.58 -29.78 -30.31
C ASP A 46 23.72 -28.79 -31.47
N GLY A 47 23.90 -27.51 -31.13
CA GLY A 47 24.11 -26.43 -32.10
C GLY A 47 24.90 -25.28 -31.50
N ASN A 48 26.14 -25.57 -31.08
CA ASN A 48 27.12 -24.58 -30.66
C ASN A 48 27.45 -23.62 -31.83
N ALA A 49 27.09 -22.35 -31.71
CA ALA A 49 27.66 -21.29 -32.53
C ALA A 49 27.90 -20.05 -31.67
N SER A 50 29.09 -19.99 -31.10
CA SER A 50 29.73 -18.76 -30.64
C SER A 50 29.89 -17.80 -31.82
N ILE A 51 29.30 -16.60 -31.74
CA ILE A 51 29.74 -15.48 -32.57
C ILE A 51 30.35 -14.44 -31.64
N VAL A 52 31.67 -14.51 -31.60
CA VAL A 52 32.59 -13.54 -31.04
C VAL A 52 32.59 -12.27 -31.90
N SER A 53 32.77 -11.16 -31.21
CA SER A 53 33.10 -9.80 -31.65
C SER A 53 33.71 -9.64 -33.04
N ASP A 54 33.14 -8.69 -33.80
CA ASP A 54 33.92 -7.83 -34.70
C ASP A 54 33.28 -6.43 -34.75
N LEU A 55 33.81 -5.53 -33.92
CA LEU A 55 33.65 -4.09 -34.02
C LEU A 55 35.04 -3.52 -34.27
N THR A 56 35.37 -3.20 -35.52
CA THR A 56 36.19 -2.04 -35.89
C THR A 56 36.29 -1.92 -37.41
N THR A 57 35.63 -0.91 -37.99
CA THR A 57 36.28 0.01 -38.95
C THR A 57 35.40 1.23 -39.21
N GLY A 58 35.95 2.39 -38.81
CA GLY A 58 35.81 3.72 -39.41
C GLY A 58 34.54 4.08 -40.18
N GLY A 59 33.60 4.69 -39.46
CA GLY A 59 32.58 5.57 -40.02
C GLY A 59 31.97 6.36 -38.88
N ILE A 60 32.33 7.65 -38.75
CA ILE A 60 31.67 8.56 -37.82
C ILE A 60 30.24 8.77 -38.35
N LEU A 61 29.32 7.88 -37.97
CA LEU A 61 27.91 8.19 -38.00
C LEU A 61 27.66 9.23 -36.91
N PRO A 62 26.88 10.29 -37.18
CA PRO A 62 26.42 11.17 -36.12
C PRO A 62 25.64 10.29 -35.14
N GLU A 63 26.02 10.33 -33.85
CA GLU A 63 25.30 9.66 -32.77
C GLU A 63 23.80 9.89 -32.98
N SER A 64 23.08 8.85 -33.43
CA SER A 64 21.64 8.94 -33.55
C SER A 64 21.13 9.14 -32.13
N LYS A 65 20.65 10.36 -31.82
CA LYS A 65 20.00 10.68 -30.54
C LYS A 65 18.76 9.79 -30.42
N ASP A 66 18.94 8.62 -29.83
CA ASP A 66 17.83 7.79 -29.37
C ASP A 66 17.11 8.58 -28.27
N ILE A 67 15.84 8.91 -28.51
CA ILE A 67 15.04 9.71 -27.59
C ILE A 67 14.50 8.83 -26.44
N LEU A 68 14.40 7.51 -26.65
CA LEU A 68 13.90 6.57 -25.66
C LEU A 68 15.01 6.14 -24.69
N ILE A 69 16.26 6.07 -25.16
CA ILE A 69 17.41 5.74 -24.32
C ILE A 69 18.17 7.02 -23.94
N PRO A 70 18.12 7.46 -22.67
CA PRO A 70 18.84 8.64 -22.22
C PRO A 70 20.35 8.49 -22.39
N LYS A 71 21.04 9.63 -22.46
CA LYS A 71 22.51 9.64 -22.55
C LYS A 71 23.12 8.98 -21.32
N GLN A 72 24.27 8.30 -21.49
CA GLN A 72 24.99 7.68 -20.38
C GLN A 72 25.24 8.64 -19.21
N MET A 73 25.60 9.89 -19.50
CA MET A 73 25.79 10.92 -18.47
C MET A 73 24.53 11.20 -17.64
N GLU A 74 23.34 11.19 -18.25
CA GLU A 74 22.07 11.38 -17.53
C GLU A 74 21.77 10.16 -16.65
N MET A 75 22.02 8.96 -17.17
CA MET A 75 21.86 7.70 -16.45
C MET A 75 22.79 7.60 -15.22
N ASP A 76 24.07 7.90 -15.41
CA ASP A 76 25.08 7.90 -14.34
C ASP A 76 24.74 8.94 -13.26
N MET A 77 24.30 10.13 -13.67
CA MET A 77 23.90 11.19 -12.74
C MET A 77 22.68 10.80 -11.89
N VAL A 78 21.66 10.16 -12.48
CA VAL A 78 20.50 9.66 -11.73
C VAL A 78 20.91 8.57 -10.74
N PHE A 79 21.81 7.67 -11.15
CA PHE A 79 22.35 6.64 -10.27
C PHE A 79 23.09 7.26 -9.07
N GLN A 80 24.02 8.18 -9.32
CA GLN A 80 24.83 8.80 -8.25
C GLN A 80 23.95 9.55 -7.24
N LYS A 81 22.98 10.32 -7.73
CA LYS A 81 22.06 11.08 -6.86
C LYS A 81 21.19 10.17 -5.99
N GLY A 82 20.69 9.08 -6.55
CA GLY A 82 19.95 8.08 -5.78
C GLY A 82 20.83 7.41 -4.74
N GLN A 83 22.05 7.02 -5.12
CA GLN A 83 23.02 6.45 -4.19
C GLN A 83 23.36 7.41 -3.04
N ASP A 84 23.60 8.69 -3.33
CA ASP A 84 23.92 9.72 -2.34
C ASP A 84 22.75 9.95 -1.37
N LEU A 85 21.53 10.06 -1.89
CA LEU A 85 20.33 10.22 -1.07
C LEU A 85 20.14 9.04 -0.13
N TRP A 86 20.12 7.83 -0.66
CA TRP A 86 19.85 6.62 0.12
C TRP A 86 20.99 6.30 1.09
N SER A 87 22.24 6.56 0.71
CA SER A 87 23.39 6.42 1.62
C SER A 87 23.31 7.40 2.78
N ARG A 88 22.89 8.65 2.53
CA ARG A 88 22.65 9.65 3.57
C ARG A 88 21.53 9.23 4.51
N LEU A 89 20.40 8.76 3.99
CA LEU A 89 19.27 8.26 4.78
C LEU A 89 19.68 7.08 5.66
N VAL A 90 20.45 6.13 5.12
CA VAL A 90 20.99 4.99 5.89
C VAL A 90 21.98 5.44 6.95
N ALA A 91 22.84 6.42 6.67
CA ALA A 91 23.76 6.98 7.65
C ALA A 91 23.02 7.65 8.81
N LEU A 92 21.99 8.45 8.50
CA LEU A 92 21.09 9.05 9.50
C LEU A 92 20.32 7.98 10.28
N ALA A 93 19.81 6.94 9.62
CA ALA A 93 19.12 5.84 10.27
C ALA A 93 20.02 5.09 11.28
N ARG A 94 21.32 4.94 10.97
CA ARG A 94 22.30 4.32 11.87
C ARG A 94 22.69 5.20 13.05
N SER A 95 22.60 6.53 12.91
CA SER A 95 22.87 7.45 14.03
C SER A 95 21.69 7.51 15.03
N LEU A 96 20.50 7.09 14.61
CA LEU A 96 19.35 6.96 15.49
C LEU A 96 19.50 5.76 16.45
N PRO A 97 19.13 5.92 17.73
CA PRO A 97 19.13 4.86 18.72
C PRO A 97 18.40 3.58 18.27
N PRO A 98 18.78 2.39 18.77
CA PRO A 98 18.04 1.16 18.50
C PRO A 98 16.57 1.29 18.93
N ALA A 99 15.66 0.84 18.07
CA ALA A 99 14.21 0.90 18.30
C ALA A 99 13.67 2.32 18.61
N SER A 100 14.27 3.36 18.02
CA SER A 100 13.68 4.70 17.97
C SER A 100 13.20 5.04 16.56
N LEU A 101 12.19 5.90 16.46
CA LEU A 101 11.75 6.49 15.20
C LEU A 101 12.03 8.00 15.19
N SER A 102 11.96 8.63 14.02
CA SER A 102 12.01 10.09 13.93
C SER A 102 10.86 10.74 14.70
N ALA A 103 11.10 11.96 15.19
CA ALA A 103 10.08 12.76 15.86
C ALA A 103 8.84 12.91 14.94
N GLY A 104 7.65 12.62 15.49
CA GLY A 104 6.37 12.68 14.76
C GLY A 104 5.79 11.35 14.29
N LEU A 105 6.55 10.24 14.34
CA LEU A 105 6.05 8.91 13.98
C LEU A 105 5.33 8.16 15.12
N ASN A 106 5.24 8.76 16.30
CA ASN A 106 4.61 8.14 17.47
C ASN A 106 3.07 8.20 17.45
N ASP A 107 2.47 8.90 16.48
CA ASP A 107 1.03 8.96 16.27
C ASP A 107 0.68 8.37 14.89
N PRO A 108 -0.07 7.26 14.81
CA PRO A 108 -0.47 6.67 13.55
C PRO A 108 -1.43 7.56 12.75
N SER A 109 -2.01 8.61 13.37
CA SER A 109 -2.94 9.53 12.71
C SER A 109 -2.30 10.35 11.60
N ILE A 110 -0.96 10.41 11.54
CA ILE A 110 -0.23 11.02 10.42
C ILE A 110 -0.58 10.37 9.07
N THR A 111 -1.05 9.12 9.08
CA THR A 111 -1.47 8.38 7.88
C THR A 111 -2.92 8.66 7.48
N LEU A 112 -3.67 9.41 8.30
CA LEU A 112 -5.08 9.74 8.07
C LEU A 112 -5.21 11.20 7.65
N LYS A 113 -5.38 11.46 6.35
CA LYS A 113 -5.77 12.77 5.82
C LYS A 113 -7.24 12.78 5.46
N ASP A 114 -7.61 12.25 4.29
CA ASP A 114 -8.99 12.29 3.79
C ASP A 114 -9.58 10.86 3.66
N VAL A 115 -9.08 9.92 4.46
CA VAL A 115 -9.59 8.55 4.58
C VAL A 115 -11.05 8.57 5.03
N PRO A 116 -11.98 7.84 4.37
CA PRO A 116 -13.35 7.75 4.84
C PRO A 116 -13.49 6.68 5.93
N ALA A 117 -14.34 6.92 6.93
CA ALA A 117 -14.68 5.89 7.89
C ALA A 117 -15.50 4.77 7.21
N LEU A 118 -15.28 3.50 7.61
CA LEU A 118 -16.20 2.43 7.25
C LEU A 118 -17.64 2.76 7.68
N PRO A 119 -18.69 2.37 6.95
CA PRO A 119 -20.08 2.61 7.35
C PRO A 119 -20.41 2.04 8.74
N GLU A 120 -21.31 2.70 9.47
CA GLU A 120 -21.77 2.24 10.80
C GLU A 120 -22.52 0.91 10.76
N ARG A 121 -23.05 0.54 9.60
CA ARG A 121 -23.78 -0.70 9.38
C ARG A 121 -23.30 -1.34 8.09
N LEU A 122 -22.74 -2.53 8.21
CA LEU A 122 -22.23 -3.35 7.11
C LEU A 122 -23.18 -4.51 6.83
N SER A 123 -23.19 -4.99 5.59
CA SER A 123 -23.85 -6.24 5.28
C SER A 123 -23.11 -7.42 5.92
N LYS A 124 -23.85 -8.45 6.33
CA LYS A 124 -23.29 -9.63 7.01
C LYS A 124 -22.31 -10.42 6.14
N ARG A 125 -22.46 -10.35 4.82
CA ARG A 125 -21.68 -11.06 3.79
C ARG A 125 -21.56 -10.22 2.52
N GLY A 126 -20.70 -10.67 1.61
CA GLY A 126 -20.53 -10.11 0.27
C GLY A 126 -19.45 -9.05 0.20
N THR A 127 -19.63 -8.13 -0.75
CA THR A 127 -18.69 -7.06 -1.08
C THR A 127 -19.31 -5.70 -0.77
N LEU A 128 -18.56 -4.83 -0.10
CA LEU A 128 -18.87 -3.41 0.03
C LEU A 128 -18.17 -2.67 -1.10
N TYR A 129 -18.89 -1.75 -1.74
CA TYR A 129 -18.35 -0.90 -2.79
C TYR A 129 -18.28 0.53 -2.31
N GLY A 130 -17.29 1.26 -2.77
CA GLY A 130 -17.26 2.71 -2.66
C GLY A 130 -16.52 3.35 -3.82
N ARG A 131 -16.71 4.65 -4.01
CA ARG A 131 -16.00 5.40 -5.03
C ARG A 131 -15.64 6.81 -4.54
N PRO A 132 -14.52 7.39 -4.99
CA PRO A 132 -14.16 8.75 -4.67
C PRO A 132 -14.92 9.72 -5.57
N TYR A 133 -15.13 10.93 -5.06
CA TYR A 133 -15.66 12.06 -5.81
C TYR A 133 -14.59 13.14 -5.88
N TRP A 134 -14.34 13.63 -7.09
CA TRP A 134 -13.29 14.59 -7.40
C TRP A 134 -13.89 15.88 -7.91
N HIS A 135 -13.22 16.99 -7.62
CA HIS A 135 -13.43 18.25 -8.30
C HIS A 135 -12.19 18.58 -9.14
N ILE A 136 -12.39 18.93 -10.40
CA ILE A 136 -11.34 19.41 -11.29
C ILE A 136 -11.59 20.90 -11.47
N SER A 137 -10.72 21.72 -10.88
CA SER A 137 -10.82 23.18 -10.99
C SER A 137 -10.75 23.56 -12.46
N ALA A 138 -11.79 24.23 -12.96
CA ALA A 138 -11.93 24.60 -14.36
C ALA A 138 -11.93 26.12 -14.55
N ILE A 139 -11.97 26.51 -15.84
CA ILE A 139 -12.15 27.88 -16.34
C ILE A 139 -13.32 28.56 -15.60
N PRO A 140 -13.18 29.84 -15.16
CA PRO A 140 -14.32 30.61 -14.66
C PRO A 140 -15.39 30.68 -15.74
N THR A 141 -16.54 30.06 -15.52
CA THR A 141 -17.67 30.17 -16.44
C THR A 141 -18.31 31.54 -16.29
N ASP A 142 -17.88 32.50 -17.09
CA ASP A 142 -18.60 33.75 -17.33
C ASP A 142 -19.81 33.50 -18.26
N HIS A 143 -20.75 32.63 -17.86
CA HIS A 143 -21.99 32.43 -18.61
C HIS A 143 -23.22 32.38 -17.70
N ASN A 144 -23.96 33.49 -17.70
CA ASN A 144 -25.37 33.65 -17.33
C ASN A 144 -26.30 32.85 -18.29
N GLY A 145 -26.03 31.56 -18.50
CA GLY A 145 -26.82 30.68 -19.37
C GLY A 145 -27.78 29.80 -18.55
N GLY A 146 -29.04 29.74 -18.96
CA GLY A 146 -30.17 29.21 -18.19
C GLY A 146 -30.12 27.74 -17.75
N GLU A 147 -31.12 27.40 -16.93
CA GLU A 147 -31.31 26.19 -16.10
C GLU A 147 -31.32 24.81 -16.78
N LEU A 148 -30.64 24.60 -17.92
CA LEU A 148 -30.79 23.42 -18.75
C LEU A 148 -29.50 22.61 -18.98
N GLU A 149 -28.69 22.35 -17.94
CA GLU A 149 -27.58 21.39 -18.04
C GLU A 149 -27.15 20.87 -16.65
N LYS A 150 -28.04 20.16 -15.95
CA LYS A 150 -27.74 19.58 -14.62
C LYS A 150 -27.09 18.18 -14.66
N ASP A 151 -27.01 17.54 -15.83
CA ASP A 151 -26.66 16.12 -15.93
C ASP A 151 -25.19 15.81 -16.28
N PHE A 152 -24.39 16.77 -16.76
CA PHE A 152 -22.98 16.54 -17.14
C PHE A 152 -22.04 17.65 -16.70
N ASN A 153 -21.73 17.72 -15.40
CA ASN A 153 -20.71 18.64 -14.90
C ASN A 153 -19.30 17.99 -14.99
N LEU A 154 -18.53 18.35 -16.02
CA LEU A 154 -17.15 17.87 -16.21
C LEU A 154 -16.19 18.25 -15.08
N GLN A 155 -16.55 19.24 -14.25
CA GLN A 155 -15.75 19.64 -13.09
C GLN A 155 -15.91 18.71 -11.90
N TYR A 156 -16.92 17.81 -11.89
CA TYR A 156 -17.13 16.88 -10.80
C TYR A 156 -17.25 15.44 -11.29
N VAL A 157 -16.25 14.64 -10.99
CA VAL A 157 -16.06 13.34 -11.62
C VAL A 157 -15.92 12.26 -10.55
N ASN A 158 -16.58 11.12 -10.76
CA ASN A 158 -16.34 9.94 -9.93
C ASN A 158 -15.00 9.32 -10.32
N GLY A 159 -14.23 8.82 -9.36
CA GLY A 159 -13.06 8.01 -9.67
C GLY A 159 -13.33 6.51 -9.58
N THR A 160 -12.26 5.73 -9.68
CA THR A 160 -12.27 4.27 -9.65
C THR A 160 -13.00 3.71 -8.45
N ARG A 161 -13.93 2.78 -8.73
CA ARG A 161 -14.66 2.03 -7.70
C ARG A 161 -13.71 1.07 -6.97
N LYS A 162 -13.73 1.09 -5.64
CA LYS A 162 -13.04 0.11 -4.80
C LYS A 162 -14.01 -0.94 -4.28
N GLU A 163 -13.53 -2.17 -4.23
CA GLU A 163 -14.27 -3.34 -3.74
C GLU A 163 -13.62 -3.88 -2.47
N ILE A 164 -14.43 -4.13 -1.45
CA ILE A 164 -13.99 -4.57 -0.12
C ILE A 164 -14.72 -5.85 0.24
N LEU A 165 -13.98 -6.93 0.43
CA LEU A 165 -14.53 -8.21 0.84
C LEU A 165 -14.89 -8.19 2.34
N LEU A 166 -16.12 -8.59 2.67
CA LEU A 166 -16.63 -8.51 4.03
C LEU A 166 -16.50 -9.80 4.84
N SER A 167 -15.90 -10.86 4.29
CA SER A 167 -15.67 -12.12 4.97
C SER A 167 -14.64 -12.95 4.23
N TYR A 168 -13.78 -13.65 4.97
CA TYR A 168 -12.73 -14.52 4.42
C TYR A 168 -12.92 -15.98 4.84
N SER A 169 -12.29 -16.89 4.11
CA SER A 169 -12.40 -18.34 4.29
C SER A 169 -11.44 -18.92 5.33
N LYS A 170 -10.30 -18.27 5.59
CA LYS A 170 -9.28 -18.71 6.56
C LYS A 170 -8.84 -17.54 7.43
N PRO A 171 -8.45 -17.71 8.70
CA PRO A 171 -7.80 -16.66 9.48
C PRO A 171 -6.31 -16.51 9.11
N VAL A 172 -5.67 -15.45 9.59
CA VAL A 172 -4.21 -15.32 9.50
C VAL A 172 -3.55 -16.18 10.58
N GLU A 173 -2.64 -17.04 10.17
CA GLU A 173 -1.88 -17.89 11.05
C GLU A 173 -0.55 -17.22 11.40
N CYS A 174 -0.34 -16.86 12.67
CA CYS A 174 0.91 -16.32 13.18
C CYS A 174 1.77 -17.45 13.76
N ARG A 175 3.08 -17.45 13.50
CA ARG A 175 4.03 -18.40 14.10
C ARG A 175 4.92 -17.75 15.13
N VAL A 176 5.26 -18.53 16.15
CA VAL A 176 6.32 -18.18 17.11
C VAL A 176 7.58 -18.94 16.71
N SER A 177 8.68 -18.21 16.51
CA SER A 177 9.98 -18.84 16.32
C SER A 177 10.85 -18.65 17.57
N PRO A 178 11.49 -19.72 18.09
CA PRO A 178 12.45 -19.60 19.19
C PRO A 178 13.74 -18.85 18.78
N GLN A 179 14.04 -18.81 17.49
CA GLN A 179 15.09 -18.01 16.87
C GLN A 179 14.48 -17.31 15.66
N VAL A 180 14.49 -15.98 15.63
CA VAL A 180 14.26 -15.34 14.34
C VAL A 180 15.45 -15.74 13.46
N THR A 181 15.20 -16.52 12.42
CA THR A 181 16.16 -16.76 11.33
C THR A 181 16.28 -15.47 10.51
N ILE A 182 16.79 -14.42 11.14
CA ILE A 182 17.36 -13.26 10.49
C ILE A 182 18.88 -13.38 10.69
N SER A 183 19.48 -14.10 9.73
CA SER A 183 20.90 -14.29 9.42
C SER A 183 21.81 -15.09 10.38
N ASN A 184 22.48 -16.07 9.76
CA ASN A 184 23.68 -16.74 10.24
C ASN A 184 24.85 -15.74 10.29
N GLY A 185 25.62 -15.80 11.38
CA GLY A 185 26.94 -15.18 11.44
C GLY A 185 27.05 -14.10 12.51
N ASN A 186 27.62 -14.52 13.64
CA ASN A 186 28.09 -13.71 14.76
C ASN A 186 27.02 -13.32 15.79
N SER A 187 26.72 -14.31 16.62
CA SER A 187 26.59 -14.20 18.08
C SER A 187 26.64 -12.77 18.65
N SER A 188 25.45 -12.19 18.85
CA SER A 188 25.18 -11.41 20.06
C SER A 188 24.23 -12.22 20.93
N THR A 189 24.81 -12.87 21.94
CA THR A 189 24.11 -13.51 23.05
C THR A 189 23.47 -12.44 23.93
N ALA A 190 22.29 -11.96 23.54
CA ALA A 190 21.39 -11.26 24.43
C ALA A 190 19.93 -11.47 23.99
N PHE A 191 19.27 -12.48 24.56
CA PHE A 191 17.84 -12.78 24.46
C PHE A 191 16.89 -11.60 24.84
N HIS A 192 17.44 -10.43 25.19
CA HIS A 192 16.73 -9.25 25.66
C HIS A 192 16.85 -8.01 24.75
N ASN A 193 17.66 -8.06 23.69
CA ASN A 193 17.94 -6.89 22.82
C ASN A 193 17.61 -7.16 21.35
N GLY A 194 16.52 -7.88 21.07
CA GLY A 194 15.97 -7.92 19.71
C GLY A 194 15.44 -6.54 19.30
N PRO A 195 15.35 -6.22 17.99
CA PRO A 195 14.79 -4.95 17.52
C PRO A 195 13.28 -4.83 17.78
N TYR A 196 12.62 -5.92 18.16
CA TYR A 196 11.17 -5.95 18.37
C TYR A 196 10.79 -5.58 19.81
N PRO A 197 9.76 -4.73 20.00
CA PRO A 197 9.30 -4.38 21.33
C PRO A 197 8.81 -5.61 22.12
N PRO A 198 9.01 -5.64 23.45
CA PRO A 198 8.48 -6.72 24.27
C PRO A 198 6.95 -6.79 24.15
N GLY A 199 6.41 -8.01 24.04
CA GLY A 199 4.96 -8.21 23.95
C GLY A 199 4.31 -7.98 22.58
N LEU A 200 5.10 -7.73 21.54
CA LEU A 200 4.60 -7.46 20.18
C LEU A 200 3.54 -8.48 19.71
N LEU A 201 3.80 -9.79 19.86
CA LEU A 201 2.84 -10.84 19.50
C LEU A 201 1.50 -10.67 20.24
N LEU A 202 1.56 -10.58 21.56
CA LEU A 202 0.36 -10.52 22.40
C LEU A 202 -0.47 -9.28 22.08
N LEU A 203 0.18 -8.12 21.99
CA LEU A 203 -0.48 -6.86 21.64
C LEU A 203 -1.05 -6.89 20.22
N THR A 204 -0.36 -7.52 19.25
CA THR A 204 -0.87 -7.66 17.88
C THR A 204 -2.10 -8.55 17.84
N LEU A 205 -2.15 -9.63 18.63
CA LEU A 205 -3.34 -10.47 18.79
C LEU A 205 -4.49 -9.73 19.48
N CYS A 206 -4.20 -8.88 20.48
CA CYS A 206 -5.20 -8.03 21.13
C CYS A 206 -5.83 -7.06 20.12
N TRP A 207 -5.00 -6.36 19.33
CA TRP A 207 -5.49 -5.48 18.27
C TRP A 207 -6.23 -6.26 17.17
N SER A 208 -5.74 -7.42 16.77
CA SER A 208 -6.42 -8.31 15.81
C SER A 208 -7.84 -8.66 16.26
N TYR A 209 -8.02 -8.95 17.56
CA TYR A 209 -9.33 -9.13 18.16
C TYR A 209 -10.17 -7.86 18.07
N ILE A 210 -9.67 -6.72 18.54
CA ILE A 210 -10.40 -5.44 18.55
C ILE A 210 -10.89 -5.08 17.14
N PHE A 211 -10.01 -5.14 16.13
CA PHE A 211 -10.37 -4.88 14.74
C PHE A 211 -11.42 -5.87 14.22
N SER A 212 -11.25 -7.16 14.51
CA SER A 212 -12.16 -8.21 14.03
C SER A 212 -13.54 -8.12 14.67
N VAL A 213 -13.60 -7.91 15.98
CA VAL A 213 -14.85 -7.79 16.72
C VAL A 213 -15.56 -6.50 16.35
N ARG A 214 -14.85 -5.37 16.25
CA ARG A 214 -15.46 -4.13 15.76
C ARG A 214 -16.07 -4.31 14.38
N PHE A 215 -15.36 -4.98 13.48
CA PHE A 215 -15.85 -5.28 12.14
C PHE A 215 -17.13 -6.12 12.17
N TRP A 216 -17.20 -7.13 13.02
CA TRP A 216 -18.38 -8.00 13.18
C TRP A 216 -19.55 -7.30 13.87
N GLU A 217 -19.30 -6.39 14.82
CA GLU A 217 -20.32 -5.54 15.42
C GLU A 217 -20.98 -4.63 14.38
N LEU A 218 -20.19 -4.03 13.48
CA LEU A 218 -20.72 -3.28 12.34
C LEU A 218 -21.59 -4.16 11.41
N GLN A 219 -21.34 -5.47 11.37
CA GLN A 219 -22.17 -6.45 10.66
C GLN A 219 -23.36 -6.99 11.49
N GLY A 220 -23.49 -6.60 12.76
CA GLY A 220 -24.48 -7.14 13.69
C GLY A 220 -24.29 -8.63 13.99
N LYS A 221 -23.04 -9.12 14.00
CA LYS A 221 -22.69 -10.49 14.39
C LYS A 221 -22.26 -10.55 15.85
N GLN A 222 -22.62 -11.66 16.52
CA GLN A 222 -22.21 -11.93 17.90
C GLN A 222 -21.00 -12.86 17.95
N VAL A 223 -20.07 -12.54 18.85
CA VAL A 223 -18.84 -13.30 19.08
C VAL A 223 -19.05 -14.27 20.24
N VAL A 224 -18.48 -15.47 20.13
CA VAL A 224 -18.52 -16.53 21.12
C VAL A 224 -17.13 -17.10 21.38
N TYR A 225 -16.86 -17.52 22.62
CA TYR A 225 -15.67 -18.33 22.91
C TYR A 225 -15.83 -19.72 22.29
N THR A 226 -14.73 -20.32 21.86
CA THR A 226 -14.71 -21.68 21.32
C THR A 226 -14.18 -22.66 22.37
N SER A 227 -14.24 -23.96 22.06
CA SER A 227 -13.67 -25.01 22.91
C SER A 227 -12.13 -24.99 22.97
N HIS A 228 -11.46 -24.11 22.20
CA HIS A 228 -10.00 -24.05 22.14
C HIS A 228 -9.36 -23.15 23.19
N THR A 229 -10.14 -22.41 23.98
CA THR A 229 -9.65 -21.49 25.02
C THR A 229 -8.76 -22.21 26.04
N LEU A 230 -7.61 -21.62 26.35
CA LEU A 230 -6.68 -22.16 27.34
C LEU A 230 -7.25 -22.10 28.76
N GLN A 231 -6.99 -23.14 29.55
CA GLN A 231 -7.32 -23.16 30.97
C GLN A 231 -6.18 -22.52 31.78
N PRO A 232 -6.42 -21.43 32.53
CA PRO A 232 -5.42 -20.82 33.40
C PRO A 232 -4.94 -21.80 34.47
N GLN A 233 -3.65 -21.75 34.79
CA GLN A 233 -3.02 -22.65 35.75
C GLN A 233 -2.53 -21.89 36.99
N PRO A 234 -2.58 -22.50 38.18
CA PRO A 234 -2.03 -21.89 39.39
C PRO A 234 -0.50 -21.92 39.35
N LYS A 235 0.15 -20.90 39.94
CA LYS A 235 1.63 -20.76 40.01
C LYS A 235 2.37 -21.98 40.59
N ARG A 236 1.68 -22.87 41.32
CA ARG A 236 2.26 -24.07 41.93
C ARG A 236 2.36 -25.29 40.98
N SER A 237 1.76 -25.26 39.78
CA SER A 237 1.78 -26.37 38.81
C SER A 237 2.97 -26.35 37.83
N VAL A 238 4.07 -25.66 38.18
CA VAL A 238 5.18 -25.36 37.24
C VAL A 238 6.24 -26.48 37.18
N HIS A 239 6.06 -27.61 37.86
CA HIS A 239 7.05 -28.69 37.90
C HIS A 239 6.93 -29.63 36.69
N ASN A 240 8.03 -29.79 35.94
CA ASN A 240 8.19 -30.55 34.68
C ASN A 240 7.43 -30.00 33.47
N ARG A 241 7.97 -28.95 32.84
CA ARG A 241 7.41 -28.37 31.60
C ARG A 241 8.27 -28.67 30.38
N SER A 242 7.60 -28.81 29.24
CA SER A 242 8.25 -28.98 27.94
C SER A 242 9.16 -27.76 27.65
N PRO A 243 10.29 -27.96 26.96
CA PRO A 243 11.23 -26.87 26.66
C PRO A 243 10.64 -25.78 25.75
N ASN A 244 9.46 -26.02 25.15
CA ASN A 244 8.78 -25.12 24.21
C ASN A 244 7.60 -24.35 24.84
N LEU A 245 7.38 -24.47 26.15
CA LEU A 245 6.28 -23.81 26.84
C LEU A 245 6.68 -22.38 27.25
N VAL A 246 5.89 -21.40 26.82
CA VAL A 246 6.03 -19.97 27.14
C VAL A 246 5.01 -19.61 28.21
N ASP A 247 5.53 -19.21 29.37
CA ASP A 247 4.75 -18.86 30.53
C ASP A 247 4.35 -17.38 30.51
N ILE A 248 3.04 -17.11 30.46
CA ILE A 248 2.49 -15.76 30.57
C ILE A 248 1.94 -15.57 31.97
N HIS A 249 2.68 -14.81 32.79
CA HIS A 249 2.27 -14.48 34.14
C HIS A 249 1.27 -13.34 34.15
N ILE A 250 0.05 -13.63 34.58
CA ILE A 250 -1.02 -12.67 34.85
C ILE A 250 -1.07 -12.48 36.37
N GLY A 251 -0.59 -11.34 36.86
CA GLY A 251 -0.45 -11.07 38.30
C GLY A 251 -1.78 -11.00 39.05
N ALA A 252 -1.75 -11.09 40.38
CA ALA A 252 -2.93 -11.08 41.26
C ALA A 252 -3.89 -9.87 41.15
N SER A 253 -3.42 -8.77 40.54
CA SER A 253 -4.19 -7.55 40.30
C SER A 253 -5.02 -7.56 39.02
N ALA A 254 -4.81 -8.54 38.13
CA ALA A 254 -5.56 -8.66 36.89
C ALA A 254 -7.00 -9.12 37.12
N SER A 255 -7.91 -8.64 36.28
CA SER A 255 -9.31 -9.05 36.27
C SER A 255 -9.48 -10.47 35.74
N GLU A 256 -10.53 -11.16 36.20
CA GLU A 256 -10.90 -12.48 35.66
C GLU A 256 -11.25 -12.39 34.17
N ARG A 257 -11.83 -11.25 33.75
CA ARG A 257 -12.22 -10.99 32.36
C ARG A 257 -10.98 -10.88 31.47
N LEU A 258 -9.94 -10.16 31.90
CA LEU A 258 -8.66 -10.09 31.19
C LEU A 258 -8.03 -11.48 31.07
N THR A 259 -7.94 -12.23 32.17
CA THR A 259 -7.36 -13.58 32.19
C THR A 259 -8.03 -14.50 31.17
N ARG A 260 -9.37 -14.51 31.15
CA ARG A 260 -10.16 -15.32 30.20
C ARG A 260 -9.97 -14.89 28.75
N TRP A 261 -9.91 -13.58 28.51
CA TRP A 261 -9.70 -13.04 27.17
C TRP A 261 -8.32 -13.43 26.61
N ILE A 262 -7.25 -13.25 27.40
CA ILE A 262 -5.89 -13.63 27.01
C ILE A 262 -5.77 -15.14 26.77
N SER A 263 -6.43 -15.97 27.59
CA SER A 263 -6.54 -17.42 27.37
C SER A 263 -7.16 -17.79 26.01
N ALA A 264 -8.08 -16.99 25.49
CA ALA A 264 -8.69 -17.22 24.18
C ALA A 264 -7.83 -16.71 23.02
N LEU A 265 -7.06 -15.62 23.23
CA LEU A 265 -6.15 -15.07 22.22
C LEU A 265 -4.94 -15.95 21.96
N LEU A 266 -4.35 -16.50 23.02
CA LEU A 266 -3.14 -17.34 22.95
C LEU A 266 -3.42 -18.83 22.75
N ALA A 267 -4.69 -19.20 22.55
CA ALA A 267 -5.07 -20.56 22.22
C ALA A 267 -4.40 -21.03 20.91
N PRO A 268 -4.00 -22.31 20.81
CA PRO A 268 -3.30 -22.86 19.64
C PRO A 268 -4.17 -22.90 18.37
N LYS A 269 -5.48 -22.72 18.55
CA LYS A 269 -6.49 -22.51 17.53
C LYS A 269 -7.34 -21.33 17.98
N LEU A 270 -8.12 -20.74 17.07
CA LEU A 270 -9.01 -19.62 17.41
C LEU A 270 -9.91 -19.96 18.62
N GLY A 271 -9.62 -19.30 19.75
CA GLY A 271 -10.39 -19.36 21.00
C GLY A 271 -11.67 -18.54 20.97
N TRP A 272 -11.92 -17.81 19.89
CA TRP A 272 -13.06 -16.91 19.69
C TRP A 272 -13.49 -16.92 18.21
N SER A 273 -14.79 -16.82 17.94
CA SER A 273 -15.35 -16.84 16.58
C SER A 273 -16.77 -16.27 16.54
N VAL A 274 -17.37 -16.22 15.34
CA VAL A 274 -18.80 -15.90 15.15
C VAL A 274 -19.58 -17.17 14.82
N GLN A 275 -20.80 -17.30 15.35
CA GLN A 275 -21.65 -18.50 15.15
C GLN A 275 -21.97 -18.79 13.67
N GLN A 276 -22.05 -17.74 12.83
CA GLN A 276 -22.43 -17.84 11.41
C GLN A 276 -21.26 -18.15 10.47
N GLY A 277 -20.07 -18.40 11.04
CA GLY A 277 -18.84 -18.65 10.30
C GLY A 277 -18.27 -17.41 9.57
N GLY A 278 -17.07 -17.60 8.99
CA GLY A 278 -16.33 -16.56 8.29
C GLY A 278 -15.38 -15.77 9.19
N PHE A 279 -14.34 -15.20 8.56
CA PHE A 279 -13.29 -14.46 9.27
C PHE A 279 -13.27 -12.99 8.84
N ALA A 280 -13.00 -12.10 9.80
CA ALA A 280 -12.70 -10.71 9.49
C ALA A 280 -11.30 -10.62 8.84
N PRO A 281 -10.99 -9.53 8.11
CA PRO A 281 -9.68 -9.34 7.48
C PRO A 281 -8.50 -9.47 8.46
N TRP A 282 -8.69 -8.99 9.70
CA TRP A 282 -7.68 -8.99 10.74
C TRP A 282 -7.68 -10.22 11.64
N THR A 283 -8.63 -11.16 11.48
CA THR A 283 -8.73 -12.32 12.39
C THR A 283 -7.46 -13.15 12.30
N ALA A 284 -6.73 -13.20 13.40
CA ALA A 284 -5.48 -13.92 13.53
C ALA A 284 -5.46 -14.81 14.78
N PHE A 285 -4.62 -15.83 14.74
CA PHE A 285 -4.33 -16.71 15.86
C PHE A 285 -2.88 -17.15 15.79
N CYS A 286 -2.36 -17.67 16.91
CA CYS A 286 -1.01 -18.18 16.98
C CYS A 286 -1.02 -19.71 16.95
N SER A 287 -0.22 -20.31 16.07
CA SER A 287 -0.01 -21.76 15.99
C SER A 287 1.46 -22.10 15.81
N GLY A 288 1.86 -23.25 16.35
CA GLY A 288 3.18 -23.84 16.13
C GLY A 288 4.35 -23.09 16.78
N GLY A 289 5.40 -23.84 17.11
CA GLY A 289 6.69 -23.31 17.57
C GLY A 289 6.81 -22.96 19.06
N ALA A 290 5.71 -22.55 19.71
CA ALA A 290 5.63 -22.40 21.16
C ALA A 290 4.24 -22.80 21.69
N GLU A 291 4.20 -23.47 22.83
CA GLU A 291 2.98 -23.67 23.60
C GLU A 291 2.84 -22.53 24.60
N PHE A 292 1.63 -22.09 24.91
CA PHE A 292 1.41 -21.02 25.90
C PHE A 292 0.73 -21.57 27.15
N ALA A 293 1.24 -21.20 28.31
CA ALA A 293 0.57 -21.42 29.59
C ALA A 293 0.24 -20.08 30.26
N ILE A 294 -1.04 -19.88 30.58
CA ILE A 294 -1.48 -18.73 31.36
C ILE A 294 -1.33 -19.06 32.84
N ILE A 295 -0.46 -18.35 33.54
CA ILE A 295 -0.23 -18.53 34.97
C ILE A 295 -0.90 -17.40 35.72
N THR A 296 -1.79 -17.76 36.65
CA THR A 296 -2.51 -16.80 37.50
C THR A 296 -2.39 -17.17 38.99
N ASP A 297 -2.41 -16.15 39.83
CA ASP A 297 -2.46 -16.31 41.29
C ASP A 297 -3.89 -16.62 41.78
N LYS A 298 -4.91 -16.26 40.98
CA LYS A 298 -6.33 -16.51 41.27
C LYS A 298 -6.93 -17.29 40.10
N LEU A 299 -7.38 -18.52 40.36
CA LEU A 299 -8.09 -19.28 39.35
C LEU A 299 -9.44 -18.59 39.08
N PRO A 300 -9.75 -18.16 37.84
CA PRO A 300 -11.01 -17.53 37.55
C PRO A 300 -12.15 -18.51 37.81
N ILE A 301 -13.25 -18.02 38.39
CA ILE A 301 -14.43 -18.85 38.61
C ILE A 301 -15.03 -19.19 37.23
N SER A 302 -15.07 -20.48 36.90
CA SER A 302 -15.70 -20.99 35.68
C SER A 302 -17.20 -20.69 35.71
N THR A 303 -17.58 -19.60 35.06
CA THR A 303 -18.96 -19.18 34.91
C THR A 303 -19.48 -19.74 33.58
N PRO A 304 -20.45 -20.67 33.59
CA PRO A 304 -21.06 -21.15 32.36
C PRO A 304 -21.71 -19.98 31.61
N ASN A 305 -21.56 -19.95 30.29
CA ASN A 305 -22.11 -18.93 29.36
C ASN A 305 -21.43 -17.55 29.36
N CYS A 306 -20.14 -17.46 29.71
CA CYS A 306 -19.42 -16.20 29.55
C CYS A 306 -19.26 -15.77 28.09
N ILE A 307 -19.62 -14.52 27.80
CA ILE A 307 -19.52 -13.90 26.48
C ILE A 307 -18.13 -13.25 26.33
N PRO A 308 -17.46 -13.38 25.16
CA PRO A 308 -16.26 -12.61 24.83
C PRO A 308 -16.49 -11.10 24.92
N PRO A 309 -15.44 -10.29 25.18
CA PRO A 309 -15.59 -8.85 25.24
C PRO A 309 -16.02 -8.23 23.90
N SER A 310 -16.83 -7.18 23.94
CA SER A 310 -17.05 -6.30 22.77
C SER A 310 -15.75 -5.60 22.35
N SER A 311 -15.73 -4.88 21.23
CA SER A 311 -14.54 -4.10 20.85
C SER A 311 -14.18 -3.07 21.92
N ASP A 312 -15.18 -2.39 22.47
CA ASP A 312 -14.99 -1.31 23.45
C ASP A 312 -14.53 -1.88 24.80
N GLU A 313 -15.09 -3.02 25.22
CA GLU A 313 -14.62 -3.72 26.41
C GLU A 313 -13.20 -4.26 26.22
N ALA A 314 -12.86 -4.77 25.04
CA ALA A 314 -11.52 -5.26 24.73
C ALA A 314 -10.48 -4.13 24.71
N VAL A 315 -10.87 -2.90 24.35
CA VAL A 315 -10.02 -1.71 24.48
C VAL A 315 -9.69 -1.42 25.94
N GLU A 316 -10.67 -1.49 26.85
CA GLU A 316 -10.41 -1.31 28.29
C GLU A 316 -9.57 -2.46 28.87
N LEU A 317 -9.78 -3.69 28.42
CA LEU A 317 -8.92 -4.82 28.81
C LEU A 317 -7.49 -4.69 28.27
N LEU A 318 -7.32 -4.10 27.08
CA LEU A 318 -5.99 -3.80 26.54
C LEU A 318 -5.30 -2.70 27.35
N VAL A 319 -6.03 -1.67 27.78
CA VAL A 319 -5.53 -0.65 28.72
C VAL A 319 -5.08 -1.30 30.03
N GLU A 320 -5.89 -2.20 30.60
CA GLU A 320 -5.54 -2.98 31.80
C GLU A 320 -4.24 -3.79 31.57
N LEU A 321 -4.15 -4.51 30.45
CA LEU A 321 -2.97 -5.29 30.06
C LEU A 321 -1.71 -4.41 29.96
N CYS A 322 -1.83 -3.24 29.33
CA CYS A 322 -0.75 -2.27 29.21
C CYS A 322 -0.28 -1.75 30.56
N CYS A 323 -1.20 -1.49 31.50
CA CYS A 323 -0.85 -1.13 32.88
C CYS A 323 -0.12 -2.26 33.60
N LEU A 324 -0.54 -3.52 33.44
CA LEU A 324 0.10 -4.66 34.12
C LEU A 324 1.56 -4.88 33.72
N TYR A 325 1.89 -4.66 32.45
CA TYR A 325 3.23 -4.85 31.89
C TYR A 325 4.03 -3.56 31.71
N GLY A 326 3.43 -2.40 31.98
CA GLY A 326 4.08 -1.10 31.83
C GLY A 326 4.52 -0.82 30.38
N PHE A 327 3.66 -1.14 29.40
CA PHE A 327 3.99 -0.95 27.98
C PHE A 327 4.09 0.51 27.56
N GLU A 328 3.56 1.43 28.37
CA GLU A 328 3.76 2.86 28.19
C GLU A 328 4.88 3.32 29.13
N SER A 329 5.93 3.91 28.55
CA SER A 329 7.04 4.44 29.35
C SER A 329 6.62 5.75 30.02
N ASP A 330 7.02 5.96 31.28
CA ASP A 330 6.98 7.27 31.93
C ASP A 330 7.80 8.28 31.11
N GLN A 331 7.14 9.06 30.25
CA GLN A 331 7.74 10.18 29.52
C GLN A 331 8.06 11.37 30.43
N SER A 332 7.99 11.21 31.75
CA SER A 332 8.33 12.28 32.69
C SER A 332 9.86 12.30 32.94
N HIS A 333 10.50 13.35 32.44
CA HIS A 333 11.73 13.97 32.97
C HIS A 333 13.13 13.51 32.54
N ASN A 334 13.31 12.61 31.57
CA ASN A 334 14.66 12.39 31.04
C ASN A 334 14.68 12.40 29.51
N HIS A 335 15.60 13.19 28.95
CA HIS A 335 15.97 13.33 27.54
C HIS A 335 16.45 12.01 26.89
N ARG A 336 15.74 10.90 27.11
CA ARG A 336 15.98 9.67 26.38
C ARG A 336 15.21 9.75 25.06
N PRO A 337 15.85 9.44 23.93
CA PRO A 337 15.21 9.46 22.64
C PRO A 337 14.01 8.51 22.62
N ASP A 338 12.94 8.95 21.94
CA ASP A 338 11.64 8.29 21.84
C ASP A 338 11.81 6.82 21.44
N ARG A 339 11.79 5.92 22.43
CA ARG A 339 11.70 4.49 22.17
C ARG A 339 10.33 4.22 21.54
N PHE A 340 10.36 3.44 20.47
CA PHE A 340 9.19 3.00 19.75
C PHE A 340 8.24 2.26 20.70
N SER A 341 7.03 2.80 20.87
CA SER A 341 6.03 2.26 21.78
C SER A 341 5.60 0.85 21.34
N PRO A 342 5.62 -0.16 22.23
CA PRO A 342 5.06 -1.49 21.93
C PRO A 342 3.60 -1.44 21.48
N ILE A 343 2.84 -0.46 21.99
CA ILE A 343 1.42 -0.24 21.64
C ILE A 343 1.31 0.16 20.17
N LEU A 344 2.09 1.15 19.75
CA LEU A 344 2.15 1.60 18.37
C LEU A 344 2.64 0.48 17.43
N ALA A 345 3.69 -0.24 17.84
CA ALA A 345 4.24 -1.37 17.11
C ALA A 345 3.19 -2.41 16.74
N ALA A 346 2.46 -2.87 17.75
CA ALA A 346 1.40 -3.85 17.56
C ALA A 346 0.23 -3.28 16.75
N PHE A 347 -0.07 -1.98 16.92
CA PHE A 347 -1.10 -1.31 16.15
C PHE A 347 -0.77 -1.30 14.66
N VAL A 348 0.42 -0.84 14.27
CA VAL A 348 0.81 -0.80 12.85
C VAL A 348 1.02 -2.21 12.28
N ALA A 349 1.46 -3.17 13.08
CA ALA A 349 1.53 -4.58 12.69
C ALA A 349 0.15 -5.16 12.37
N VAL A 350 -0.88 -4.85 13.17
CA VAL A 350 -2.24 -5.33 12.88
C VAL A 350 -2.77 -4.76 11.56
N LEU A 351 -2.44 -3.49 11.24
CA LEU A 351 -2.85 -2.85 9.98
C LEU A 351 -2.28 -3.57 8.74
N ALA A 352 -1.17 -4.26 8.88
CA ALA A 352 -0.53 -5.01 7.81
C ALA A 352 -1.09 -6.44 7.62
N LEU A 353 -1.91 -6.97 8.55
CA LEU A 353 -2.41 -8.35 8.48
C LEU A 353 -3.24 -8.64 7.21
N PRO A 354 -4.17 -7.78 6.75
CA PRO A 354 -4.92 -8.06 5.53
C PRO A 354 -4.03 -8.11 4.29
N PHE A 355 -2.95 -7.32 4.25
CA PHE A 355 -1.95 -7.37 3.19
C PHE A 355 -1.18 -8.70 3.21
N TYR A 356 -0.70 -9.11 4.38
CA TYR A 356 -0.04 -10.42 4.57
C TYR A 356 -0.91 -11.58 4.11
N ARG A 357 -2.18 -11.57 4.52
CA ARG A 357 -3.19 -12.53 4.09
C ARG A 357 -3.31 -12.61 2.57
N SER A 358 -3.39 -11.46 1.89
CA SER A 358 -3.56 -11.41 0.43
C SER A 358 -2.35 -11.97 -0.33
N LEU A 359 -1.17 -11.90 0.27
CA LEU A 359 0.07 -12.41 -0.30
C LEU A 359 0.42 -13.82 0.20
N GLU A 360 -0.45 -14.44 1.00
CA GLU A 360 -0.22 -15.73 1.64
C GLU A 360 1.09 -15.75 2.43
N LEU A 361 1.42 -14.61 3.05
CA LEU A 361 2.55 -14.47 3.95
C LEU A 361 2.14 -14.89 5.36
N GLN A 362 3.08 -15.51 6.05
CA GLN A 362 2.90 -15.93 7.43
C GLN A 362 3.68 -14.97 8.35
N PRO A 363 2.99 -14.25 9.26
CA PRO A 363 3.65 -13.49 10.30
C PRO A 363 4.51 -14.39 11.19
N GLN A 364 5.71 -13.92 11.52
CA GLN A 364 6.65 -14.58 12.41
C GLN A 364 6.99 -13.65 13.57
N PHE A 365 6.78 -14.14 14.78
CA PHE A 365 7.06 -13.41 16.01
C PHE A 365 8.08 -14.13 16.88
N LEU A 366 8.79 -13.36 17.69
CA LEU A 366 9.51 -13.89 18.83
C LEU A 366 8.55 -14.33 19.93
N ALA A 367 8.95 -15.36 20.67
CA ALA A 367 8.28 -15.72 21.90
C ALA A 367 8.22 -14.49 22.83
N PRO A 368 7.04 -14.13 23.37
CA PRO A 368 6.90 -12.95 24.20
C PRO A 368 7.61 -13.13 25.54
N THR A 369 8.63 -12.32 25.79
CA THR A 369 9.29 -12.23 27.10
C THR A 369 8.64 -11.09 27.89
N LEU A 370 7.63 -11.41 28.69
CA LEU A 370 6.89 -10.43 29.49
C LEU A 370 7.31 -10.47 30.96
N ARG A 371 7.59 -9.30 31.52
CA ARG A 371 7.81 -9.11 32.96
C ARG A 371 6.77 -8.15 33.48
N LEU A 372 6.10 -8.54 34.56
CA LEU A 372 5.14 -7.66 35.23
C LEU A 372 5.86 -6.39 35.68
N ASN A 373 5.32 -5.25 35.29
CA ASN A 373 5.83 -3.93 35.66
C ASN A 373 4.62 -2.99 35.81
N PRO A 374 3.86 -3.13 36.91
CA PRO A 374 2.59 -2.44 37.04
C PRO A 374 2.76 -0.92 37.06
N THR A 375 2.03 -0.23 36.17
CA THR A 375 1.95 1.24 36.14
C THR A 375 0.54 1.69 36.53
N LYS A 376 0.44 2.87 37.15
CA LYS A 376 -0.85 3.47 37.53
C LYS A 376 -1.46 4.33 36.44
N ARG A 377 -0.67 4.72 35.44
CA ARG A 377 -1.11 5.58 34.34
C ARG A 377 -1.66 4.71 33.20
N PRO A 378 -2.93 4.88 32.82
CA PRO A 378 -3.48 4.20 31.66
C PRO A 378 -2.95 4.83 30.37
N PRO A 379 -2.68 4.03 29.32
CA PRO A 379 -2.28 4.57 28.03
C PRO A 379 -3.41 5.27 27.29
N ASP A 380 -3.30 6.59 27.20
CA ASP A 380 -4.22 7.44 26.42
C ASP A 380 -4.19 7.06 24.93
N SER A 381 -3.03 6.62 24.44
CA SER A 381 -2.81 6.21 23.04
C SER A 381 -3.73 5.07 22.58
N VAL A 382 -4.00 4.08 23.43
CA VAL A 382 -4.89 2.95 23.09
C VAL A 382 -6.30 3.43 22.79
N LYS A 383 -6.83 4.33 23.63
CA LYS A 383 -8.18 4.88 23.47
C LYS A 383 -8.25 5.79 22.25
N GLN A 384 -7.22 6.60 22.01
CA GLN A 384 -7.13 7.45 20.83
C GLN A 384 -7.16 6.62 19.54
N TYR A 385 -6.38 5.53 19.45
CA TYR A 385 -6.36 4.68 18.26
C TYR A 385 -7.69 3.97 18.04
N ALA A 386 -8.35 3.54 19.12
CA ALA A 386 -9.67 2.92 19.07
C ALA A 386 -10.77 3.89 18.61
N ALA A 387 -10.70 5.17 18.99
CA ALA A 387 -11.67 6.18 18.54
C ALA A 387 -11.67 6.34 17.01
N ASP A 388 -10.51 6.17 16.38
CA ASP A 388 -10.30 6.35 14.94
C ASP A 388 -10.33 5.03 14.14
N LEU A 389 -10.71 3.94 14.79
CA LEU A 389 -10.57 2.58 14.26
C LEU A 389 -11.23 2.40 12.88
N ARG A 390 -12.40 3.00 12.64
CA ARG A 390 -13.13 2.90 11.36
C ARG A 390 -12.34 3.48 10.17
N TYR A 391 -11.48 4.46 10.40
CA TYR A 391 -10.62 5.05 9.36
C TYR A 391 -9.44 4.14 9.04
N TYR A 392 -8.74 3.67 10.07
CA TYR A 392 -7.65 2.72 9.91
C TYR A 392 -8.10 1.41 9.25
N MET A 393 -9.31 0.94 9.60
CA MET A 393 -9.91 -0.23 8.97
C MET A 393 -10.11 -0.02 7.46
N THR A 394 -10.59 1.14 7.01
CA THR A 394 -10.74 1.45 5.58
C THR A 394 -9.42 1.38 4.83
N LEU A 395 -8.33 1.94 5.39
CA LEU A 395 -7.01 1.86 4.77
C LEU A 395 -6.49 0.42 4.72
N SER A 396 -6.56 -0.27 5.85
CA SER A 396 -5.94 -1.59 6.04
C SER A 396 -6.68 -2.72 5.31
N ILE A 397 -8.01 -2.63 5.14
CA ILE A 397 -8.82 -3.72 4.57
C ILE A 397 -8.57 -3.98 3.09
N SER A 398 -7.93 -3.05 2.36
CA SER A 398 -7.66 -3.15 0.93
C SER A 398 -6.16 -3.44 0.70
N PRO A 399 -5.77 -4.71 0.42
CA PRO A 399 -4.38 -5.06 0.17
C PRO A 399 -3.74 -4.29 -0.99
N ARG A 400 -4.51 -3.99 -2.04
CA ARG A 400 -4.03 -3.16 -3.16
C ARG A 400 -3.72 -1.72 -2.72
N SER A 401 -4.55 -1.16 -1.84
CA SER A 401 -4.30 0.18 -1.30
C SER A 401 -3.04 0.18 -0.43
N VAL A 402 -2.87 -0.82 0.44
CA VAL A 402 -1.64 -0.99 1.23
C VAL A 402 -0.41 -1.19 0.32
N GLY A 403 -0.52 -2.01 -0.72
CA GLY A 403 0.51 -2.21 -1.73
C GLY A 403 0.95 -0.89 -2.37
N SER A 404 -0.02 -0.12 -2.86
CA SER A 404 0.20 1.19 -3.46
C SER A 404 0.94 2.15 -2.51
N ILE A 405 0.59 2.14 -1.22
CA ILE A 405 1.28 2.92 -0.19
C ILE A 405 2.73 2.45 -0.05
N ILE A 406 2.97 1.18 0.26
CA ILE A 406 4.31 0.72 0.62
C ILE A 406 5.28 0.84 -0.56
N TRP A 407 4.88 0.48 -1.78
CA TRP A 407 5.80 0.50 -2.92
C TRP A 407 6.12 1.90 -3.42
N SER A 408 5.27 2.90 -3.09
CA SER A 408 5.57 4.31 -3.33
C SER A 408 6.81 4.81 -2.57
N ILE A 409 7.36 4.04 -1.62
CA ILE A 409 8.62 4.38 -0.95
C ILE A 409 9.81 4.49 -1.90
N PHE A 410 9.75 3.85 -3.07
CA PHE A 410 10.84 3.87 -4.05
C PHE A 410 10.60 4.90 -5.16
N TRP A 411 9.43 5.53 -5.18
CA TRP A 411 9.08 6.53 -6.17
C TRP A 411 9.71 7.90 -5.82
N HIS A 412 10.02 8.68 -6.86
CA HIS A 412 10.52 10.05 -6.74
C HIS A 412 9.98 10.91 -7.89
N PRO A 413 9.51 12.15 -7.64
CA PRO A 413 8.81 12.98 -8.63
C PRO A 413 9.65 13.35 -9.86
N SER A 414 10.95 13.61 -9.67
CA SER A 414 11.84 14.05 -10.75
C SER A 414 12.44 12.91 -11.59
N VAL A 415 12.04 11.66 -11.37
CA VAL A 415 12.61 10.50 -12.08
C VAL A 415 11.74 10.20 -13.29
N LYS A 416 12.32 10.41 -14.48
CA LYS A 416 11.67 10.08 -15.75
C LYS A 416 11.58 8.57 -15.96
N CYS A 417 10.56 8.13 -16.69
CA CYS A 417 10.29 6.70 -16.91
C CYS A 417 11.44 5.95 -17.62
N ASN A 418 12.26 6.62 -18.44
CA ASN A 418 13.39 6.00 -19.14
C ASN A 418 14.69 5.87 -18.33
N VAL A 419 14.76 6.45 -17.12
CA VAL A 419 15.91 6.34 -16.21
C VAL A 419 15.61 5.57 -14.91
N VAL A 420 14.41 4.99 -14.81
CA VAL A 420 13.94 4.25 -13.62
C VAL A 420 14.90 3.14 -13.21
N SER A 421 15.48 2.42 -14.16
CA SER A 421 16.49 1.38 -13.88
C SER A 421 17.63 1.92 -13.03
N HIS A 422 18.23 3.05 -13.42
CA HIS A 422 19.38 3.63 -12.72
C HIS A 422 19.00 4.15 -11.34
N TRP A 423 17.79 4.73 -11.23
CA TRP A 423 17.23 5.12 -9.95
C TRP A 423 17.10 3.92 -9.01
N LEU A 424 16.34 2.88 -9.38
CA LEU A 424 16.11 1.70 -8.54
C LEU A 424 17.39 0.90 -8.29
N GLY A 425 18.27 0.80 -9.28
CA GLY A 425 19.57 0.17 -9.16
C GLY A 425 20.44 0.83 -8.09
N SER A 426 20.40 2.16 -7.99
CA SER A 426 21.12 2.89 -6.93
C SER A 426 20.56 2.60 -5.53
N ILE A 427 19.23 2.48 -5.40
CA ILE A 427 18.57 2.10 -4.14
C ILE A 427 19.00 0.69 -3.75
N LEU A 428 18.93 -0.25 -4.69
CA LEU A 428 19.30 -1.64 -4.46
C LEU A 428 20.77 -1.74 -4.04
N HIS A 429 21.66 -0.99 -4.68
CA HIS A 429 23.09 -0.96 -4.33
C HIS A 429 23.30 -0.59 -2.86
N VAL A 430 22.53 0.38 -2.33
CA VAL A 430 22.62 0.81 -0.92
C VAL A 430 21.92 -0.15 0.03
N LEU A 431 20.73 -0.65 -0.33
CA LEU A 431 19.89 -1.45 0.57
C LEU A 431 20.27 -2.93 0.59
N ARG A 432 20.83 -3.50 -0.49
CA ARG A 432 21.14 -4.93 -0.59
C ARG A 432 22.01 -5.45 0.58
N PRO A 433 23.11 -4.77 0.98
CA PRO A 433 23.89 -5.22 2.12
C PRO A 433 23.13 -5.21 3.46
N LEU A 434 22.14 -4.31 3.62
CA LEU A 434 21.28 -4.28 4.81
C LEU A 434 20.26 -5.42 4.79
N ILE A 435 19.70 -5.72 3.62
CA ILE A 435 18.75 -6.81 3.40
C ILE A 435 19.43 -8.16 3.67
N ASP A 436 20.61 -8.39 3.09
CA ASP A 436 21.37 -9.63 3.26
C ASP A 436 21.79 -9.87 4.73
N ARG A 437 22.04 -8.78 5.48
CA ARG A 437 22.33 -8.82 6.93
C ARG A 437 21.06 -8.82 7.79
N GLY A 438 19.88 -8.68 7.21
CA GLY A 438 18.63 -8.64 7.96
C GLY A 438 18.44 -7.38 8.83
N SER A 439 19.09 -6.28 8.48
CA SER A 439 19.08 -5.02 9.24
C SER A 439 17.82 -4.18 9.00
N PHE A 440 16.63 -4.79 9.17
CA PHE A 440 15.34 -4.17 8.87
C PHE A 440 15.00 -2.97 9.74
N ASP A 441 15.53 -2.87 10.97
CA ASP A 441 15.41 -1.67 11.81
C ASP A 441 15.99 -0.44 11.10
N THR A 442 17.20 -0.56 10.55
CA THR A 442 17.85 0.52 9.78
C THR A 442 17.08 0.86 8.51
N ILE A 443 16.54 -0.15 7.80
CA ILE A 443 15.73 0.07 6.59
C ILE A 443 14.44 0.80 6.95
N ALA A 444 13.73 0.36 7.99
CA ALA A 444 12.51 1.00 8.47
C ALA A 444 12.74 2.47 8.83
N LYS A 445 13.83 2.76 9.53
CA LYS A 445 14.26 4.13 9.86
C LYS A 445 14.59 4.96 8.62
N ALA A 446 15.31 4.40 7.65
CA ALA A 446 15.60 5.09 6.40
C ALA A 446 14.31 5.42 5.63
N PHE A 447 13.36 4.49 5.57
CA PHE A 447 12.04 4.73 4.97
C PHE A 447 11.24 5.79 5.71
N ALA A 448 11.27 5.75 7.04
CA ALA A 448 10.66 6.76 7.91
C ALA A 448 11.26 8.16 7.74
N LEU A 449 12.58 8.26 7.53
CA LEU A 449 13.27 9.52 7.24
C LEU A 449 12.98 10.04 5.84
N TYR A 450 12.80 9.14 4.86
CA TYR A 450 12.50 9.51 3.48
C TYR A 450 11.05 9.95 3.33
N ARG A 451 10.08 9.13 3.77
CA ARG A 451 8.65 9.36 3.62
C ARG A 451 7.91 8.86 4.87
N PRO A 452 7.75 9.68 5.92
CA PRO A 452 7.31 9.20 7.23
C PRO A 452 5.96 8.47 7.21
N ARG A 453 4.99 8.99 6.43
CA ARG A 453 3.66 8.37 6.31
C ARG A 453 3.71 6.98 5.69
N VAL A 454 4.57 6.79 4.69
CA VAL A 454 4.78 5.50 4.00
C VAL A 454 5.65 4.57 4.85
N GLY A 455 6.68 5.11 5.50
CA GLY A 455 7.59 4.39 6.38
C GLY A 455 6.88 3.71 7.55
N LEU A 456 5.81 4.32 8.09
CA LEU A 456 5.02 3.70 9.16
C LEU A 456 4.32 2.41 8.71
N TRP A 457 3.87 2.33 7.45
CA TRP A 457 3.30 1.10 6.89
C TRP A 457 4.36 0.02 6.70
N TRP A 458 5.54 0.39 6.18
CA TRP A 458 6.67 -0.53 6.08
C TRP A 458 7.11 -1.06 7.44
N LEU A 459 7.08 -0.23 8.48
CA LEU A 459 7.34 -0.67 9.84
C LEU A 459 6.36 -1.78 10.25
N GLY A 460 5.06 -1.61 10.02
CA GLY A 460 4.06 -2.68 10.22
C GLY A 460 4.40 -3.95 9.45
N ILE A 461 4.83 -3.84 8.18
CA ILE A 461 5.25 -4.97 7.34
C ILE A 461 6.48 -5.69 7.94
N PHE A 462 7.48 -4.96 8.42
CA PHE A 462 8.70 -5.54 9.01
C PHE A 462 8.47 -6.14 10.41
N LEU A 463 7.53 -5.58 11.18
CA LEU A 463 7.16 -6.09 12.51
C LEU A 463 6.47 -7.45 12.46
N LEU A 464 5.82 -7.78 11.34
CA LEU A 464 5.26 -9.12 11.10
C LEU A 464 6.32 -10.14 10.65
N GLY A 465 7.56 -9.73 10.34
CA GLY A 465 8.73 -10.63 10.31
C GLY A 465 8.79 -11.69 9.20
N SER A 466 8.04 -11.58 8.10
CA SER A 466 8.13 -12.59 7.04
C SER A 466 9.44 -12.44 6.24
N PRO A 467 10.25 -13.53 6.10
CA PRO A 467 11.50 -13.47 5.35
C PRO A 467 11.29 -13.22 3.85
N ARG A 468 10.11 -13.54 3.30
CA ARG A 468 9.81 -13.32 1.87
C ARG A 468 9.75 -11.84 1.48
N ILE A 469 9.61 -10.94 2.45
CA ILE A 469 9.56 -9.50 2.20
C ILE A 469 10.89 -8.99 1.61
N SER A 470 12.05 -9.54 2.02
CA SER A 470 13.33 -9.16 1.42
C SER A 470 13.36 -9.46 -0.07
N ASP A 471 12.87 -10.64 -0.45
CA ASP A 471 12.84 -11.08 -1.84
C ASP A 471 11.93 -10.17 -2.67
N PHE A 472 10.78 -9.76 -2.10
CA PHE A 472 9.88 -8.84 -2.77
C PHE A 472 10.51 -7.46 -2.99
N ILE A 473 11.25 -6.93 -2.02
CA ILE A 473 11.96 -5.65 -2.16
C ILE A 473 13.02 -5.74 -3.25
N VAL A 474 13.90 -6.75 -3.19
CA VAL A 474 14.98 -6.93 -4.18
C VAL A 474 14.39 -7.06 -5.58
N ARG A 475 13.39 -7.93 -5.73
CA ARG A 475 12.77 -8.18 -7.03
C ARG A 475 12.07 -6.93 -7.58
N TYR A 476 11.37 -6.17 -6.74
CA TYR A 476 10.74 -4.92 -7.17
C TYR A 476 11.79 -3.92 -7.69
N LEU A 477 12.92 -3.77 -6.98
CA LEU A 477 13.99 -2.88 -7.41
C LEU A 477 14.70 -3.35 -8.70
N GLU A 478 14.75 -4.66 -8.94
CA GLU A 478 15.37 -5.24 -10.15
C GLU A 478 14.42 -5.26 -11.36
N LYS A 479 13.11 -5.44 -11.14
CA LYS A 479 12.14 -5.81 -12.20
C LYS A 479 10.83 -5.02 -12.21
N LEU A 480 10.60 -4.09 -11.27
CA LEU A 480 9.29 -3.46 -11.03
C LEU A 480 8.16 -4.46 -10.74
N GLU A 481 8.51 -5.65 -10.26
CA GLU A 481 7.57 -6.70 -9.90
C GLU A 481 7.94 -7.29 -8.53
N GLU A 482 6.95 -7.48 -7.66
CA GLU A 482 7.14 -8.08 -6.34
C GLU A 482 7.14 -9.60 -6.39
N ARG A 483 6.42 -10.20 -7.36
CA ARG A 483 6.24 -11.65 -7.48
C ARG A 483 6.02 -12.07 -8.94
N TYR A 484 6.65 -13.18 -9.34
CA TYR A 484 6.54 -13.70 -10.72
C TYR A 484 5.12 -14.15 -11.06
N GLY A 485 4.58 -13.66 -12.18
CA GLY A 485 3.30 -14.14 -12.72
C GLY A 485 2.06 -13.72 -11.93
N TYR A 486 2.19 -12.77 -11.00
CA TYR A 486 1.07 -12.14 -10.31
C TYR A 486 1.01 -10.66 -10.72
N GLY A 487 -0.20 -10.10 -10.81
CA GLY A 487 -0.35 -8.65 -11.03
C GLY A 487 0.34 -7.86 -9.92
N THR A 488 0.98 -6.74 -10.28
CA THR A 488 1.74 -5.91 -9.32
C THR A 488 0.85 -5.24 -8.27
N MET A 489 1.37 -5.15 -7.06
CA MET A 489 0.73 -4.44 -5.93
C MET A 489 1.22 -2.99 -5.82
N ALA A 490 2.24 -2.61 -6.61
CA ALA A 490 2.85 -1.29 -6.64
C ALA A 490 2.14 -0.28 -7.53
N LEU A 491 0.97 -0.64 -8.08
CA LEU A 491 0.19 0.31 -8.88
C LEU A 491 -0.18 1.54 -8.03
N PRO A 492 0.11 2.76 -8.52
CA PRO A 492 -0.24 3.97 -7.81
C PRO A 492 -1.76 4.11 -7.75
N ASP A 493 -2.24 4.73 -6.67
CA ASP A 493 -3.66 4.90 -6.44
C ASP A 493 -3.91 6.31 -5.95
N THR A 494 -4.31 7.18 -6.87
CA THR A 494 -4.57 8.60 -6.61
C THR A 494 -5.58 8.83 -5.48
N THR A 495 -6.54 7.91 -5.29
CA THR A 495 -7.46 8.00 -4.15
C THR A 495 -6.70 7.79 -2.84
N VAL A 496 -5.89 6.75 -2.78
CA VAL A 496 -5.08 6.42 -1.59
C VAL A 496 -4.04 7.50 -1.34
N SER A 497 -3.41 8.04 -2.38
CA SER A 497 -2.51 9.19 -2.29
C SER A 497 -3.20 10.38 -1.59
N SER A 498 -4.45 10.68 -1.96
CA SER A 498 -5.24 11.73 -1.31
C SER A 498 -5.63 11.38 0.13
N TRP A 499 -5.96 10.12 0.38
CA TRP A 499 -6.31 9.61 1.70
C TRP A 499 -5.17 9.72 2.72
N ILE A 500 -3.95 9.40 2.33
CA ILE A 500 -2.78 9.49 3.22
C ILE A 500 -2.05 10.83 3.10
N GLY A 501 -2.32 11.62 2.06
CA GLY A 501 -1.62 12.88 1.80
C GLY A 501 -0.18 12.70 1.34
N SER A 502 0.11 11.63 0.59
CA SER A 502 1.44 11.25 0.13
C SER A 502 1.37 10.90 -1.37
N PRO A 503 2.07 11.62 -2.27
CA PRO A 503 2.03 11.35 -3.71
C PRO A 503 2.64 9.98 -4.05
N GLN A 504 2.05 9.24 -4.97
CA GLN A 504 2.53 7.89 -5.35
C GLN A 504 2.97 7.82 -6.81
N SER A 505 2.62 8.83 -7.58
CA SER A 505 2.94 8.95 -9.00
C SER A 505 3.02 10.41 -9.41
N PHE A 506 3.57 10.66 -10.61
CA PHE A 506 3.51 11.99 -11.20
C PHE A 506 2.07 12.46 -11.41
N LEU A 507 1.08 11.56 -11.50
CA LEU A 507 -0.33 11.93 -11.66
C LEU A 507 -0.87 12.69 -10.46
N ASP A 508 -0.31 12.49 -9.26
CA ASP A 508 -0.76 13.11 -8.00
C ASP A 508 -0.25 14.53 -7.80
N GLU A 509 0.69 14.96 -8.63
CA GLU A 509 1.22 16.32 -8.66
C GLU A 509 0.32 17.28 -9.45
N ARG A 510 0.57 18.58 -9.27
CA ARG A 510 -0.12 19.63 -10.01
C ARG A 510 0.54 19.86 -11.36
N THR A 511 -0.26 20.32 -12.32
CA THR A 511 0.25 20.86 -13.59
C THR A 511 1.12 22.08 -13.31
N SER A 512 2.21 22.21 -14.05
CA SER A 512 3.24 23.20 -13.78
C SER A 512 3.02 24.53 -14.52
N HIS A 513 2.31 24.49 -15.65
CA HIS A 513 2.24 25.61 -16.59
C HIS A 513 0.89 25.67 -17.32
N ALA A 514 0.52 26.86 -17.79
CA ALA A 514 -0.67 27.12 -18.61
C ALA A 514 -0.26 27.37 -20.06
N TYR A 515 -0.76 26.57 -21.00
CA TYR A 515 -0.30 26.56 -22.39
C TYR A 515 -1.22 27.37 -23.31
N THR A 516 -1.09 28.70 -23.32
CA THR A 516 -1.97 29.62 -24.06
C THR A 516 -1.63 29.78 -25.55
N GLY A 517 -0.37 29.62 -25.94
CA GLY A 517 0.08 29.75 -27.33
C GLY A 517 -0.27 28.53 -28.17
N LEU A 518 -0.56 28.73 -29.46
CA LEU A 518 -0.74 27.62 -30.41
C LEU A 518 0.57 26.86 -30.68
N GLU A 519 1.69 27.57 -30.64
CA GLU A 519 3.04 27.02 -30.84
C GLU A 519 3.67 26.50 -29.53
N ASP A 520 2.89 26.46 -28.43
CA ASP A 520 3.39 25.98 -27.15
C ASP A 520 3.74 24.49 -27.24
N LEU A 521 4.91 24.13 -26.69
CA LEU A 521 5.30 22.75 -26.45
C LEU A 521 4.71 22.30 -25.12
N VAL A 522 3.74 21.40 -25.18
CA VAL A 522 3.09 20.83 -24.00
C VAL A 522 3.88 19.61 -23.55
N SER A 523 4.31 19.61 -22.29
CA SER A 523 5.02 18.45 -21.75
C SER A 523 4.12 17.21 -21.72
N ASN A 524 4.68 16.04 -22.03
CA ASN A 524 3.96 14.77 -21.93
C ASN A 524 3.47 14.52 -20.50
N THR A 525 4.14 15.07 -19.50
CA THR A 525 3.73 15.02 -18.10
C THR A 525 2.37 15.72 -17.90
N ASP A 526 2.24 16.97 -18.33
CA ASP A 526 1.00 17.74 -18.15
C ASP A 526 -0.11 17.25 -19.07
N LEU A 527 0.22 16.82 -20.29
CA LEU A 527 -0.72 16.20 -21.21
C LEU A 527 -1.37 14.95 -20.60
N LEU A 528 -0.57 14.01 -20.10
CA LEU A 528 -1.10 12.76 -19.54
C LEU A 528 -1.86 13.00 -18.23
N ARG A 529 -1.46 13.97 -17.40
CA ARG A 529 -2.26 14.41 -16.23
C ARG A 529 -3.63 14.94 -16.65
N CYS A 530 -3.66 15.77 -17.71
CA CYS A 530 -4.89 16.33 -18.23
C CYS A 530 -5.83 15.23 -18.74
N ARG A 531 -5.33 14.32 -19.59
CA ARG A 531 -6.10 13.15 -20.06
C ARG A 531 -6.61 12.28 -18.92
N TYR A 532 -5.76 12.03 -17.91
CA TYR A 532 -6.12 11.22 -16.74
C TYR A 532 -7.31 11.79 -15.95
N ASN A 533 -7.44 13.13 -15.86
CA ASN A 533 -8.57 13.76 -15.17
C ASN A 533 -9.95 13.40 -15.77
N PHE A 534 -10.02 13.08 -17.06
CA PHE A 534 -11.25 12.62 -17.73
C PHE A 534 -11.48 11.12 -17.61
N ARG A 535 -10.46 10.38 -17.17
CA ARG A 535 -10.45 8.91 -17.08
C ARG A 535 -10.21 8.41 -15.66
N LEU A 536 -10.61 9.19 -14.66
CA LEU A 536 -10.45 8.81 -13.25
C LEU A 536 -11.19 7.52 -12.85
N GLN A 537 -12.16 7.06 -13.66
CA GLN A 537 -12.86 5.78 -13.46
C GLN A 537 -12.12 4.58 -14.07
N ASP A 538 -11.19 4.84 -14.99
CA ASP A 538 -10.48 3.81 -15.73
C ASP A 538 -9.30 3.29 -14.91
N THR A 539 -9.36 2.01 -14.56
CA THR A 539 -8.28 1.32 -13.85
C THR A 539 -7.04 1.12 -14.71
N SER A 540 -7.21 1.05 -16.03
CA SER A 540 -6.10 0.86 -16.96
C SER A 540 -5.22 2.09 -17.03
N SER A 541 -5.76 3.29 -16.72
CA SER A 541 -5.05 4.58 -16.66
C SER A 541 -4.23 4.82 -15.38
N GLY A 542 -4.33 3.95 -14.38
CA GLY A 542 -3.58 4.03 -13.13
C GLY A 542 -2.24 3.29 -13.14
N LEU A 543 -1.77 2.79 -14.28
CA LEU A 543 -0.54 1.99 -14.39
C LEU A 543 0.74 2.83 -14.47
N LEU A 544 0.61 4.16 -14.59
CA LEU A 544 1.72 5.08 -14.83
C LEU A 544 2.18 5.78 -13.56
N SER A 545 3.30 5.32 -12.99
CA SER A 545 3.87 5.90 -11.78
C SER A 545 4.92 6.98 -12.05
N TRP A 546 5.75 6.78 -13.06
CA TRP A 546 6.97 7.55 -13.31
C TRP A 546 6.74 8.71 -14.27
N GLN A 547 7.56 9.76 -14.16
CA GLN A 547 7.38 10.98 -14.94
C GLN A 547 7.59 10.72 -16.45
N PRO A 548 6.62 11.10 -17.31
CA PRO A 548 6.82 11.06 -18.76
C PRO A 548 7.89 12.07 -19.21
N PHE A 549 8.65 11.72 -20.25
CA PHE A 549 9.61 12.63 -20.88
C PHE A 549 9.13 13.10 -22.25
N GLY A 550 9.70 14.22 -22.72
CA GLY A 550 9.37 14.80 -24.02
C GLY A 550 8.17 15.74 -23.98
N ASP A 551 7.99 16.42 -25.11
CA ASP A 551 6.98 17.45 -25.31
C ASP A 551 6.33 17.23 -26.69
N VAL A 552 5.10 17.73 -26.84
CA VAL A 552 4.32 17.69 -28.08
C VAL A 552 3.83 19.10 -28.41
N GLN A 553 3.78 19.45 -29.69
CA GLN A 553 3.19 20.72 -30.10
C GLN A 553 1.69 20.74 -29.81
N LYS A 554 1.18 21.81 -29.23
CA LYS A 554 -0.25 21.93 -28.89
C LYS A 554 -1.18 21.68 -30.09
N THR A 555 -0.76 22.07 -31.29
CA THR A 555 -1.50 21.83 -32.55
C THR A 555 -1.66 20.34 -32.92
N GLU A 556 -0.83 19.46 -32.36
CA GLU A 556 -0.89 18.01 -32.56
C GLU A 556 -1.75 17.29 -31.50
N ILE A 557 -2.22 18.02 -30.49
CA ILE A 557 -3.03 17.53 -29.39
C ILE A 557 -4.52 17.71 -29.71
N GLU A 558 -5.37 16.81 -29.22
CA GLU A 558 -6.83 16.91 -29.38
C GLU A 558 -7.38 18.28 -28.91
N PRO A 559 -8.10 19.03 -29.78
CA PRO A 559 -8.57 20.38 -29.45
C PRO A 559 -9.47 20.44 -28.20
N ASP A 560 -10.17 19.35 -27.89
CA ASP A 560 -11.11 19.26 -26.76
C ASP A 560 -10.42 19.44 -25.40
N ILE A 561 -9.11 19.19 -25.30
CA ILE A 561 -8.37 19.36 -24.04
C ILE A 561 -7.63 20.70 -23.95
N TRP A 562 -7.58 21.50 -25.02
CA TRP A 562 -6.87 22.78 -25.02
C TRP A 562 -7.36 23.74 -23.93
N PRO A 563 -8.67 23.94 -23.71
CA PRO A 563 -9.14 24.85 -22.66
C PRO A 563 -8.64 24.47 -21.26
N TRP A 564 -8.42 23.16 -21.04
CA TRP A 564 -7.88 22.64 -19.80
C TRP A 564 -6.37 22.88 -19.72
N LEU A 565 -5.60 22.57 -20.77
CA LEU A 565 -4.16 22.87 -20.81
C LEU A 565 -3.86 24.37 -20.64
N GLU A 566 -4.75 25.24 -21.13
CA GLU A 566 -4.66 26.70 -20.98
C GLU A 566 -4.94 27.19 -19.56
N CYS A 567 -5.65 26.40 -18.73
CA CYS A 567 -6.09 26.80 -17.40
C CYS A 567 -5.44 26.06 -16.24
N CYS A 568 -4.53 25.10 -16.52
CA CYS A 568 -3.73 24.41 -15.51
C CYS A 568 -4.62 23.78 -14.40
N PRO A 569 -5.49 22.80 -14.74
CA PRO A 569 -6.53 22.32 -13.86
C PRO A 569 -5.94 21.58 -12.67
N THR A 570 -6.52 21.82 -11.50
CA THR A 570 -6.13 21.12 -10.28
C THR A 570 -7.18 20.09 -9.90
N ARG A 571 -6.75 18.84 -9.69
CA ARG A 571 -7.59 17.76 -9.19
C ARG A 571 -7.65 17.81 -7.66
N ILE A 572 -8.85 17.90 -7.12
CA ILE A 572 -9.11 18.06 -5.68
C ILE A 572 -10.03 16.93 -5.22
N TYR A 573 -9.58 16.13 -4.26
CA TYR A 573 -10.41 15.13 -3.60
C TYR A 573 -11.52 15.80 -2.79
N GLN A 574 -12.77 15.45 -3.05
CA GLN A 574 -13.92 16.01 -2.34
C GLN A 574 -14.36 15.12 -1.19
N HIS A 575 -14.82 13.91 -1.49
CA HIS A 575 -15.36 12.98 -0.50
C HIS A 575 -15.42 11.56 -1.07
N TRP A 576 -15.84 10.61 -0.24
CA TRP A 576 -16.08 9.22 -0.61
C TRP A 576 -17.57 8.89 -0.54
N VAL A 577 -18.03 8.03 -1.44
CA VAL A 577 -19.41 7.51 -1.44
C VAL A 577 -19.39 5.99 -1.26
N TRP A 578 -19.94 5.51 -0.15
CA TRP A 578 -20.20 4.09 0.10
C TRP A 578 -21.54 3.64 -0.48
N TYR A 579 -21.57 2.43 -1.03
CA TYR A 579 -22.77 1.78 -1.56
C TYR A 579 -23.18 0.62 -0.65
N VAL A 580 -24.07 0.91 0.30
CA VAL A 580 -24.49 -0.06 1.33
C VAL A 580 -25.82 -0.68 0.96
N LYS A 581 -25.88 -2.02 0.92
CA LYS A 581 -27.13 -2.75 0.65
C LYS A 581 -28.09 -2.63 1.85
N SER A 582 -29.31 -2.11 1.62
CA SER A 582 -30.34 -2.05 2.66
C SER A 582 -30.95 -3.43 2.91
N ALA A 583 -31.06 -3.83 4.17
CA ALA A 583 -31.65 -5.11 4.57
C ALA A 583 -33.19 -5.10 4.62
N LYS A 584 -33.85 -3.94 4.43
CA LYS A 584 -35.27 -3.76 4.79
C LYS A 584 -36.28 -4.01 3.66
N ASN A 585 -35.88 -4.13 2.40
CA ASN A 585 -36.81 -4.41 1.29
C ASN A 585 -36.17 -5.37 0.29
N GLU A 586 -36.91 -6.39 -0.14
CA GLU A 586 -36.51 -7.38 -1.16
C GLU A 586 -36.23 -6.76 -2.55
N LYS A 587 -36.56 -5.48 -2.75
CA LYS A 587 -36.01 -4.65 -3.83
C LYS A 587 -34.69 -4.04 -3.36
N ARG A 588 -33.57 -4.51 -3.93
CA ARG A 588 -32.16 -4.08 -3.74
C ARG A 588 -31.96 -2.55 -3.78
N LEU A 589 -32.40 -1.82 -2.76
CA LEU A 589 -32.10 -0.40 -2.61
C LEU A 589 -30.70 -0.27 -2.01
N VAL A 590 -29.77 0.20 -2.82
CA VAL A 590 -28.41 0.58 -2.40
C VAL A 590 -28.48 1.98 -1.80
N ARG A 591 -28.24 2.10 -0.50
CA ARG A 591 -28.11 3.40 0.18
C ARG A 591 -26.71 3.95 -0.12
N GLN A 592 -26.66 5.20 -0.57
CA GLN A 592 -25.42 5.95 -0.65
C GLN A 592 -25.13 6.61 0.69
N GLU A 593 -23.91 6.45 1.19
CA GLU A 593 -23.44 7.12 2.41
C GLU A 593 -22.17 7.91 2.08
N ILE A 594 -22.24 9.22 2.25
CA ILE A 594 -21.15 10.15 1.94
C ILE A 594 -20.27 10.31 3.19
N GLN A 595 -18.96 10.21 3.02
CA GLN A 595 -17.95 10.40 4.06
C GLN A 595 -16.96 11.47 3.58
N GLN A 596 -16.80 12.56 4.33
CA GLN A 596 -15.96 13.69 3.88
C GLN A 596 -14.47 13.38 4.04
N GLY A 597 -14.12 12.44 4.92
CA GLY A 597 -12.76 12.00 5.18
C GLY A 597 -12.26 12.51 6.52
N PHE A 598 -11.32 11.78 7.13
CA PHE A 598 -10.86 11.95 8.51
C PHE A 598 -10.63 13.40 8.93
N ARG A 599 -9.89 14.18 8.14
CA ARG A 599 -9.59 15.60 8.41
C ARG A 599 -10.85 16.46 8.48
N LYS A 600 -11.79 16.26 7.55
CA LYS A 600 -13.04 17.03 7.49
C LYS A 600 -14.02 16.56 8.56
N ASP A 601 -14.11 15.26 8.79
CA ASP A 601 -15.05 14.64 9.73
C ASP A 601 -14.64 14.85 11.20
N SER A 602 -13.33 14.86 11.50
CA SER A 602 -12.80 14.97 12.87
C SER A 602 -12.17 16.32 13.22
N GLY A 603 -11.87 17.16 12.22
CA GLY A 603 -11.10 18.39 12.39
C GLY A 603 -9.61 18.17 12.72
N ARG A 604 -9.15 16.92 12.83
CA ARG A 604 -7.74 16.58 13.13
C ARG A 604 -6.99 16.22 11.86
N PHE A 605 -5.80 16.76 11.70
CA PHE A 605 -4.86 16.36 10.65
C PHE A 605 -3.45 16.86 10.98
N VAL A 606 -2.46 15.98 10.83
CA VAL A 606 -1.05 16.35 10.99
C VAL A 606 -0.49 16.75 9.63
N GLY A 607 -0.50 18.07 9.37
CA GLY A 607 -0.02 18.65 8.11
C GLY A 607 1.51 18.66 7.97
N GLU A 608 2.23 18.90 9.07
CA GLU A 608 3.68 19.07 9.12
C GLU A 608 4.45 17.74 9.12
N VAL A 609 4.16 16.87 8.15
CA VAL A 609 4.96 15.66 7.92
C VAL A 609 5.48 15.75 6.50
N ALA A 610 6.67 16.31 6.34
CA ALA A 610 7.30 16.49 5.04
C ALA A 610 7.92 15.18 4.56
N ASP A 611 7.71 14.86 3.28
CA ASP A 611 8.50 13.85 2.60
C ASP A 611 9.82 14.49 2.11
N CYS A 612 10.91 13.73 2.06
CA CYS A 612 12.18 14.14 1.48
C CYS A 612 12.19 13.93 -0.04
N LEU A 613 11.29 14.66 -0.74
CA LEU A 613 11.09 14.56 -2.20
C LEU A 613 11.53 15.84 -2.95
N ASP A 614 12.38 16.65 -2.32
CA ASP A 614 12.88 17.88 -2.93
C ASP A 614 13.61 17.59 -4.25
N VAL A 615 13.41 18.49 -5.23
CA VAL A 615 13.99 18.36 -6.57
C VAL A 615 15.50 18.20 -6.48
N MET A 616 16.04 17.15 -7.09
CA MET A 616 17.47 16.90 -7.11
C MET A 616 18.17 17.89 -8.06
N PRO A 617 18.94 18.89 -7.58
CA PRO A 617 19.60 19.86 -8.44
C PRO A 617 20.58 19.14 -9.39
N LEU A 618 20.54 19.43 -10.69
CA LEU A 618 21.35 18.74 -11.73
C LEU A 618 22.77 19.28 -11.87
N ASP A 619 23.13 20.33 -11.12
CA ASP A 619 24.38 21.05 -11.34
C ASP A 619 25.50 20.63 -10.37
N GLY A 620 26.71 20.45 -10.92
CA GLY A 620 27.97 20.48 -10.17
C GLY A 620 28.53 19.16 -9.63
N VAL A 621 27.95 18.00 -9.97
CA VAL A 621 28.46 16.69 -9.50
C VAL A 621 29.46 16.11 -10.50
N VAL A 622 30.63 15.69 -10.03
CA VAL A 622 31.56 14.86 -10.82
C VAL A 622 30.92 13.47 -10.96
N VAL A 623 30.57 13.09 -12.18
CA VAL A 623 29.81 11.87 -12.45
C VAL A 623 30.76 10.70 -12.66
N GLU A 624 30.78 9.75 -11.71
CA GLU A 624 31.43 8.45 -11.91
C GLU A 624 30.52 7.54 -12.74
N ARG A 625 31.13 6.65 -13.53
CA ARG A 625 30.39 5.72 -14.38
C ARG A 625 29.61 4.73 -13.50
N SER A 626 28.30 4.61 -13.70
CA SER A 626 27.49 3.69 -12.92
C SER A 626 27.87 2.23 -13.22
N PRO A 627 27.62 1.28 -12.29
CA PRO A 627 27.68 -0.13 -12.61
C PRO A 627 26.69 -0.46 -13.76
N ASN A 628 26.90 -1.60 -14.42
CA ASN A 628 25.93 -2.11 -15.40
C ASN A 628 24.61 -2.43 -14.69
N VAL A 629 23.60 -1.61 -14.93
CA VAL A 629 22.24 -1.79 -14.42
C VAL A 629 21.35 -2.38 -15.51
N ASP A 630 20.50 -3.33 -15.15
CA ASP A 630 19.48 -3.87 -16.05
C ASP A 630 18.48 -2.78 -16.47
N LEU A 631 18.32 -2.58 -17.78
CA LEU A 631 17.47 -1.54 -18.35
C LEU A 631 15.99 -1.93 -18.42
N GLU A 632 15.62 -3.15 -18.04
CA GLU A 632 14.24 -3.62 -18.16
C GLU A 632 13.21 -2.77 -17.40
N PRO A 633 13.44 -2.32 -16.14
CA PRO A 633 12.54 -1.37 -15.48
C PRO A 633 12.30 -0.07 -16.26
N SER A 634 13.36 0.54 -16.79
CA SER A 634 13.26 1.73 -17.64
C SER A 634 12.48 1.46 -18.92
N ARG A 635 12.72 0.31 -19.55
CA ARG A 635 12.02 -0.11 -20.76
C ARG A 635 10.53 -0.28 -20.48
N GLU A 636 10.15 -1.07 -19.47
CA GLU A 636 8.76 -1.32 -19.11
C GLU A 636 8.01 -0.04 -18.75
N ALA A 637 8.61 0.84 -17.94
CA ALA A 637 8.02 2.14 -17.61
C ALA A 637 7.84 3.03 -18.85
N THR A 638 8.79 3.00 -19.79
CA THR A 638 8.71 3.74 -21.05
C THR A 638 7.65 3.17 -21.98
N LEU A 639 7.51 1.84 -22.07
CA LEU A 639 6.45 1.18 -22.85
C LEU A 639 5.06 1.57 -22.34
N ARG A 640 4.87 1.60 -21.01
CA ARG A 640 3.62 2.07 -20.42
C ARG A 640 3.35 3.53 -20.75
N MET A 641 4.36 4.40 -20.65
CA MET A 641 4.24 5.82 -21.04
C MET A 641 3.82 5.98 -22.50
N ILE A 642 4.46 5.26 -23.42
CA ILE A 642 4.09 5.30 -24.85
C ILE A 642 2.66 4.80 -25.07
N ALA A 643 2.26 3.71 -24.42
CA ALA A 643 0.90 3.16 -24.51
C ALA A 643 -0.17 4.20 -24.16
N TYR A 644 0.13 5.06 -23.20
CA TYR A 644 -0.79 6.12 -22.75
C TYR A 644 -0.74 7.36 -23.64
N CYS A 645 0.43 7.71 -24.18
CA CYS A 645 0.52 8.77 -25.16
C CYS A 645 -0.32 8.46 -26.42
N MET A 646 -0.52 7.17 -26.73
CA MET A 646 -1.37 6.69 -27.82
C MET A 646 -2.88 6.75 -27.52
N GLU A 647 -3.29 7.07 -26.29
CA GLU A 647 -4.69 7.15 -25.89
C GLU A 647 -5.16 8.61 -25.89
N GLU A 648 -6.27 8.90 -26.56
CA GLU A 648 -6.96 10.20 -26.50
C GLU A 648 -7.72 10.37 -25.17
N MET A 649 -8.22 11.59 -24.94
CA MET A 649 -9.16 11.90 -23.84
C MET A 649 -10.33 10.92 -23.71
N SER A 650 -10.89 10.44 -24.84
CA SER A 650 -11.99 9.46 -24.87
C SER A 650 -11.58 8.05 -24.43
N GLY A 651 -10.28 7.76 -24.39
CA GLY A 651 -9.71 6.43 -24.22
C GLY A 651 -9.49 5.68 -25.53
N ASP A 652 -9.84 6.27 -26.68
CA ASP A 652 -9.55 5.67 -27.98
C ASP A 652 -8.04 5.62 -28.23
N ARG A 653 -7.57 4.50 -28.76
CA ARG A 653 -6.16 4.27 -29.09
C ARG A 653 -5.92 4.51 -30.57
N ASP A 654 -4.93 5.34 -30.88
CA ASP A 654 -4.43 5.49 -32.25
C ASP A 654 -2.91 5.64 -32.23
N ALA A 655 -2.23 4.74 -32.94
CA ALA A 655 -0.78 4.76 -33.08
C ALA A 655 -0.27 6.00 -33.83
N GLY A 656 -1.12 6.65 -34.63
CA GLY A 656 -0.82 7.94 -35.26
C GLY A 656 -0.71 9.11 -34.28
N ILE A 657 -1.14 8.92 -33.03
CA ILE A 657 -1.04 9.92 -31.95
C ILE A 657 0.28 9.79 -31.20
N SER A 658 0.99 8.65 -31.32
CA SER A 658 2.31 8.54 -30.72
C SER A 658 3.27 9.52 -31.40
N THR A 659 3.59 10.61 -30.73
CA THR A 659 4.46 11.70 -31.22
C THR A 659 5.93 11.30 -31.29
N PHE A 660 6.27 10.03 -30.99
CA PHE A 660 7.63 9.53 -30.99
C PHE A 660 8.05 9.06 -32.39
N PRO A 661 9.07 9.67 -33.02
CA PRO A 661 9.57 9.23 -34.32
C PRO A 661 10.18 7.82 -34.24
N GLY A 662 9.88 6.95 -35.21
CA GLY A 662 10.53 5.63 -35.31
C GLY A 662 10.04 4.55 -34.32
N VAL A 663 8.91 4.76 -33.64
CA VAL A 663 8.29 3.82 -32.67
C VAL A 663 8.19 2.40 -33.20
N LYS A 664 7.77 2.21 -34.46
CA LYS A 664 7.58 0.87 -35.05
C LYS A 664 8.89 0.11 -35.32
N THR A 665 10.02 0.80 -35.38
CA THR A 665 11.33 0.23 -35.75
C THR A 665 12.31 0.16 -34.58
N HIS A 666 11.95 0.72 -33.42
CA HIS A 666 12.85 0.85 -32.29
C HIS A 666 13.09 -0.49 -31.57
N PRO A 667 14.34 -0.83 -31.17
CA PRO A 667 14.66 -2.11 -30.51
C PRO A 667 13.84 -2.40 -29.25
N TRP A 668 13.62 -1.42 -28.37
CA TRP A 668 12.79 -1.60 -27.16
C TRP A 668 11.33 -1.95 -27.45
N LEU A 669 10.84 -1.55 -28.63
CA LEU A 669 9.46 -1.67 -29.07
C LEU A 669 9.24 -2.88 -30.00
N LYS A 670 10.31 -3.57 -30.39
CA LYS A 670 10.26 -4.76 -31.25
C LYS A 670 9.49 -5.89 -30.57
N GLY A 671 8.41 -6.35 -31.20
CA GLY A 671 7.56 -7.43 -30.70
C GLY A 671 6.59 -7.03 -29.56
N TRP A 672 6.50 -5.74 -29.24
CA TRP A 672 5.53 -5.26 -28.27
C TRP A 672 4.12 -5.21 -28.90
N ARG A 673 3.20 -6.04 -28.39
CA ARG A 673 1.82 -6.14 -28.90
C ARG A 673 1.00 -4.85 -28.75
N GLY A 674 1.46 -3.90 -27.94
CA GLY A 674 0.77 -2.61 -27.75
C GLY A 674 0.79 -1.67 -28.96
N LEU A 675 1.54 -2.01 -30.01
CA LEU A 675 1.60 -1.25 -31.27
C LEU A 675 0.60 -1.72 -32.34
N GLU A 676 -0.03 -2.88 -32.12
CA GLU A 676 -1.07 -3.42 -32.99
C GLU A 676 -2.39 -2.82 -32.54
N ALA A 677 -2.89 -1.82 -33.29
CA ALA A 677 -4.19 -1.20 -33.09
C ALA A 677 -5.28 -1.99 -33.83
#